data_AF-A0A0B5FS51-F1
#
_entry.id   AF-A0A0B5FS51-F1
#
_cell.length_a   1.000
_cell.length_b   1.000
_cell.length_c   1.000
_cell.angle_alpha   90.00
_cell.angle_beta   90.00
_cell.angle_gamma   90.00
#
_symmetry.space_group_name_H-M   'P 1'
#
loop_
_entity.id
_entity.type
_entity.pdbx_description
1 polymer ?
#
loop_
_entity_poly.entity_id
_entity_poly.type
_entity_poly.pdbx_seq_one_letter_code
_entity_poly.pdbx_strand_id
1 'polypeptide(L)'
;MSFVRTSLVALLATMFLAACGGSGGSGGSSGSDTPPVSGSGIAVDPYIVGAVFNEVLIDPETGDEEILQRSTPSDEHGYFSFDEPFSEDSVIVISDTRGLHNGIPFNGRLKRKVDDNGTLVTSPITTLLAEGMDEKEAAILLAGENASEEEIEAFRAKLKLNPMTEPDHKLLVAAMAINTALTATNNNINDQKLEEVFKAVSKILDEKIFNPENEDKPLNTRIGTSVGLTDFIAKKIQSDDSFDIETGVSDILIRDAMEKAGEDGKVAIDDDGTVDKPSEKVADSLKKGFAALDAAAQNNKTDDLLAATRHFKMAAALTATDAEATRNDKDAALFFGSMAQVMSLANPYSSTVSSGYNRLGDILDAFGFYDERDDISLISYPEECTTVTTAYGWTYEECVSDPLPQTTPTSGELQQFLFNRLGSELTGAANTLSQVSSQFSYQWTDPVDASTVQFDYADALFLSSVAHGMLGQLNIQQAYNLDIDISEVENKLRTENSLDQRTYTAEDFLQAHPELGTLKADYTTRLDESKKQFNKAADQLLAAFTAMEEETDDQRNNFINFYTEDCAWIGSAYECTENPEKMAADIEEAKANIAQFKDALDQPVIFENDPADSSDNETIDFSRLFEGIDLREQIPPVKGNVPGMFEDPTLDNLLIDTHFDLNQDLDEDGSPDLLVGFSQFGAPLVSGRTFDILWSYCGVSGTLQINEDSTYNYTWSDWYTNDGPQQSSGTWSIEEGRLNLTGDSFDMTAEMDKGNGLEGESLDLDIWWSQSDNQGCFGYWN
;
A
#
# COMPACT_ATOMS: atom_id res chain seq x y z
N MET A 1 -8.28 -25.38 -16.40
CA MET A 1 -8.81 -25.89 -15.11
C MET A 1 -7.76 -25.86 -14.01
N SER A 2 -6.59 -26.52 -14.12
CA SER A 2 -5.53 -26.34 -13.11
C SER A 2 -5.01 -24.89 -13.05
N PHE A 3 -4.73 -24.26 -14.20
CA PHE A 3 -4.12 -22.92 -14.26
C PHE A 3 -4.95 -21.75 -13.68
N VAL A 4 -6.30 -21.84 -13.66
CA VAL A 4 -7.17 -20.79 -13.07
C VAL A 4 -7.30 -20.98 -11.55
N ARG A 5 -7.36 -22.24 -11.08
CA ARG A 5 -7.28 -22.57 -9.65
C ARG A 5 -5.91 -22.19 -9.08
N THR A 6 -4.81 -22.51 -9.77
CA THR A 6 -3.45 -22.16 -9.32
C THR A 6 -3.18 -20.66 -9.37
N SER A 7 -3.70 -19.90 -10.35
CA SER A 7 -3.47 -18.45 -10.43
C SER A 7 -4.33 -17.64 -9.47
N LEU A 8 -5.58 -18.04 -9.19
CA LEU A 8 -6.41 -17.38 -8.18
C LEU A 8 -5.92 -17.71 -6.76
N VAL A 9 -5.52 -18.96 -6.52
CA VAL A 9 -4.87 -19.38 -5.26
C VAL A 9 -3.46 -18.79 -5.15
N ALA A 10 -2.69 -18.59 -6.23
CA ALA A 10 -1.40 -17.90 -6.17
C ALA A 10 -1.55 -16.38 -5.99
N LEU A 11 -2.59 -15.76 -6.54
CA LEU A 11 -2.92 -14.36 -6.27
C LEU A 11 -3.33 -14.20 -4.80
N LEU A 12 -4.27 -15.03 -4.29
CA LEU A 12 -4.65 -15.06 -2.87
C LEU A 12 -3.46 -15.46 -1.98
N ALA A 13 -2.64 -16.44 -2.35
CA ALA A 13 -1.47 -16.86 -1.57
C ALA A 13 -0.37 -15.80 -1.57
N THR A 14 -0.12 -15.09 -2.67
CA THR A 14 0.78 -13.92 -2.66
C THR A 14 0.17 -12.74 -1.88
N MET A 15 -1.16 -12.67 -1.73
CA MET A 15 -1.82 -11.76 -0.79
C MET A 15 -1.67 -12.17 0.69
N PHE A 16 -1.40 -13.44 1.00
CA PHE A 16 -1.38 -13.97 2.38
C PHE A 16 0.01 -14.44 2.88
N LEU A 17 1.00 -14.66 2.01
CA LEU A 17 2.34 -15.15 2.35
C LEU A 17 3.25 -14.13 3.08
N ALA A 18 2.72 -12.98 3.52
CA ALA A 18 3.45 -11.99 4.32
C ALA A 18 3.04 -11.93 5.81
N ALA A 19 2.17 -12.81 6.32
CA ALA A 19 1.78 -12.81 7.75
C ALA A 19 1.22 -14.17 8.27
N CYS A 20 2.04 -15.03 8.93
CA CYS A 20 1.63 -16.33 9.52
C CYS A 20 2.45 -16.79 10.78
N GLY A 21 1.78 -17.18 11.89
CA GLY A 21 2.29 -17.96 13.07
C GLY A 21 3.17 -17.22 14.11
N GLY A 22 2.89 -17.19 15.44
CA GLY A 22 2.00 -18.08 16.21
C GLY A 22 1.70 -17.80 17.72
N SER A 23 1.95 -16.61 18.27
CA SER A 23 1.32 -16.01 19.51
C SER A 23 1.28 -16.74 20.91
N GLY A 24 0.99 -15.99 22.00
CA GLY A 24 0.90 -16.51 23.39
C GLY A 24 -0.07 -15.86 24.42
N GLY A 25 -0.39 -14.57 24.34
CA GLY A 25 -1.29 -13.85 25.29
C GLY A 25 -0.71 -13.59 26.71
N SER A 26 -1.48 -13.30 27.78
CA SER A 26 -2.95 -13.23 27.98
C SER A 26 -3.37 -12.49 29.29
N GLY A 27 -4.60 -11.93 29.35
CA GLY A 27 -5.33 -11.58 30.60
C GLY A 27 -5.32 -10.10 31.09
N GLY A 28 -6.31 -9.61 31.87
CA GLY A 28 -7.59 -10.22 32.27
C GLY A 28 -8.47 -9.45 33.30
N SER A 29 -9.80 -9.56 33.15
CA SER A 29 -10.89 -9.39 34.17
C SER A 29 -11.18 -8.02 34.86
N SER A 30 -11.99 -7.18 34.19
CA SER A 30 -13.35 -6.67 34.59
C SER A 30 -13.68 -6.11 36.01
N GLY A 31 -14.44 -5.00 36.06
CA GLY A 31 -15.20 -4.51 37.24
C GLY A 31 -16.33 -3.51 36.89
N SER A 32 -17.27 -3.22 37.80
CA SER A 32 -18.40 -2.27 37.61
C SER A 32 -19.11 -1.84 38.91
N ASP A 33 -19.77 -0.67 38.94
CA ASP A 33 -21.23 -0.50 39.21
C ASP A 33 -21.69 0.97 39.49
N THR A 34 -22.50 1.52 38.56
CA THR A 34 -23.39 2.73 38.67
C THR A 34 -22.76 4.15 38.76
N PRO A 35 -23.38 5.20 38.17
CA PRO A 35 -22.74 6.51 37.98
C PRO A 35 -23.19 7.68 38.92
N PRO A 36 -22.33 8.70 39.14
CA PRO A 36 -22.64 10.04 39.64
C PRO A 36 -22.93 11.02 38.48
N VAL A 37 -23.18 12.31 38.75
CA VAL A 37 -23.37 13.36 37.73
C VAL A 37 -22.20 13.29 36.75
N SER A 38 -22.48 12.79 35.54
CA SER A 38 -21.47 12.23 34.66
C SER A 38 -20.51 13.33 34.19
N GLY A 39 -19.21 13.14 34.47
CA GLY A 39 -18.11 13.88 33.85
C GLY A 39 -18.04 13.52 32.36
N SER A 40 -19.06 13.90 31.59
CA SER A 40 -19.18 13.58 30.17
C SER A 40 -19.10 14.85 29.35
N GLY A 41 -18.41 14.77 28.23
CA GLY A 41 -18.33 15.85 27.27
C GLY A 41 -18.47 15.39 25.83
N ILE A 42 -18.45 16.36 24.91
CA ILE A 42 -18.53 16.16 23.46
C ILE A 42 -17.35 16.88 22.81
N ALA A 43 -16.54 16.16 22.05
CA ALA A 43 -15.46 16.71 21.22
C ALA A 43 -16.04 17.17 19.86
N VAL A 44 -15.94 18.46 19.56
CA VAL A 44 -16.53 19.07 18.35
C VAL A 44 -15.49 19.83 17.52
N ASP A 45 -15.16 19.24 16.39
CA ASP A 45 -14.56 19.74 15.16
C ASP A 45 -14.85 18.72 14.02
N PRO A 46 -16.02 18.77 13.33
CA PRO A 46 -16.90 17.59 13.24
C PRO A 46 -16.86 16.69 14.49
N TYR A 47 -17.44 15.49 14.53
CA TYR A 47 -17.16 14.65 15.72
C TYR A 47 -15.73 14.11 15.61
N ILE A 48 -14.87 14.41 16.59
CA ILE A 48 -13.55 13.78 16.67
C ILE A 48 -13.74 12.41 17.32
N VAL A 49 -13.38 11.35 16.63
CA VAL A 49 -13.57 9.96 17.07
C VAL A 49 -12.27 9.41 17.63
N GLY A 50 -12.30 8.80 18.80
CA GLY A 50 -11.14 8.19 19.45
C GLY A 50 -10.22 9.18 20.19
N ALA A 51 -10.63 10.43 20.39
CA ALA A 51 -9.86 11.40 21.17
C ALA A 51 -10.00 11.14 22.67
N VAL A 52 -8.89 11.18 23.40
CA VAL A 52 -8.88 11.06 24.86
C VAL A 52 -8.51 12.40 25.48
N PHE A 53 -9.19 12.79 26.54
CA PHE A 53 -9.00 14.05 27.24
C PHE A 53 -8.46 13.81 28.65
N ASN A 54 -7.62 14.72 29.12
CA ASN A 54 -7.19 14.83 30.50
C ASN A 54 -7.98 15.94 31.16
N GLU A 55 -8.47 15.71 32.37
CA GLU A 55 -8.83 16.80 33.27
C GLU A 55 -7.55 17.21 34.01
N VAL A 56 -7.19 18.48 33.94
CA VAL A 56 -6.00 19.03 34.58
C VAL A 56 -6.36 20.17 35.52
N LEU A 57 -5.66 20.27 36.65
CA LEU A 57 -5.62 21.45 37.48
C LEU A 57 -4.40 22.28 37.10
N ILE A 58 -4.58 23.56 36.79
CA ILE A 58 -3.48 24.46 36.42
C ILE A 58 -3.08 25.26 37.66
N ASP A 59 -1.82 25.13 38.09
CA ASP A 59 -1.29 25.97 39.17
C ASP A 59 -1.24 27.44 38.69
N PRO A 60 -1.93 28.38 39.35
CA PRO A 60 -2.00 29.77 38.90
C PRO A 60 -0.68 30.54 39.05
N GLU A 61 0.27 30.07 39.87
CA GLU A 61 1.58 30.71 40.06
C GLU A 61 2.64 30.18 39.08
N THR A 62 2.61 28.88 38.76
CA THR A 62 3.64 28.26 37.90
C THR A 62 3.16 27.95 36.48
N GLY A 63 1.85 27.78 36.28
CA GLY A 63 1.27 27.31 35.02
C GLY A 63 1.43 25.81 34.78
N ASP A 64 1.91 25.05 35.78
CA ASP A 64 2.07 23.61 35.67
C ASP A 64 0.71 22.89 35.66
N GLU A 65 0.57 21.87 34.81
CA GLU A 65 -0.63 21.05 34.67
C GLU A 65 -0.52 19.78 35.54
N GLU A 66 -1.39 19.61 36.53
CA GLU A 66 -1.55 18.36 37.28
C GLU A 66 -2.73 17.57 36.69
N ILE A 67 -2.46 16.40 36.11
CA ILE A 67 -3.51 15.52 35.55
C ILE A 67 -4.29 14.87 36.70
N LEU A 68 -5.58 15.22 36.82
CA LEU A 68 -6.51 14.68 37.81
C LEU A 68 -7.10 13.34 37.37
N GLN A 69 -7.55 13.25 36.11
CA GLN A 69 -8.12 12.04 35.54
C GLN A 69 -8.07 12.07 34.00
N ARG A 70 -8.35 10.92 33.38
CA ARG A 70 -8.31 10.70 31.93
C ARG A 70 -9.65 10.13 31.45
N SER A 71 -10.14 10.60 30.32
CA SER A 71 -11.44 10.18 29.76
C SER A 71 -11.36 8.84 29.03
N THR A 72 -12.51 8.26 28.73
CA THR A 72 -12.67 7.31 27.63
C THR A 72 -12.33 7.98 26.29
N PRO A 73 -11.92 7.22 25.27
CA PRO A 73 -11.88 7.72 23.90
C PRO A 73 -13.27 8.22 23.47
N SER A 74 -13.32 9.28 22.68
CA SER A 74 -14.58 9.80 22.15
C SER A 74 -15.20 8.85 21.12
N ASP A 75 -16.52 8.72 21.10
CA ASP A 75 -17.24 7.86 20.15
C ASP A 75 -17.48 8.52 18.78
N GLU A 76 -18.27 7.88 17.92
CA GLU A 76 -18.63 8.37 16.58
C GLU A 76 -19.42 9.71 16.59
N HIS A 77 -19.97 10.07 17.75
CA HIS A 77 -20.66 11.33 18.00
C HIS A 77 -19.85 12.26 18.92
N GLY A 78 -18.55 11.99 19.08
CA GLY A 78 -17.62 12.80 19.87
C GLY A 78 -17.82 12.70 21.38
N TYR A 79 -18.71 11.82 21.88
CA TYR A 79 -18.96 11.70 23.32
C TYR A 79 -17.79 11.02 24.02
N PHE A 80 -17.28 11.64 25.08
CA PHE A 80 -16.31 11.05 25.99
C PHE A 80 -16.82 11.16 27.44
N SER A 81 -16.29 10.32 28.33
CA SER A 81 -16.66 10.31 29.74
C SER A 81 -15.46 10.10 30.66
N PHE A 82 -15.56 10.62 31.87
CA PHE A 82 -14.59 10.51 32.96
C PHE A 82 -15.19 9.67 34.10
N ASP A 83 -14.32 8.99 34.84
CA ASP A 83 -14.73 8.11 35.94
C ASP A 83 -15.27 8.90 37.15
N GLU A 84 -14.71 10.10 37.39
CA GLU A 84 -15.13 10.99 38.47
C GLU A 84 -15.80 12.27 37.93
N PRO A 85 -16.70 12.91 38.69
CA PRO A 85 -17.21 14.25 38.35
C PRO A 85 -16.07 15.26 38.21
N PHE A 86 -16.27 16.28 37.37
CA PHE A 86 -15.27 17.33 37.20
C PHE A 86 -15.00 18.10 38.50
N SER A 87 -13.73 18.41 38.73
CA SER A 87 -13.27 19.29 39.80
C SER A 87 -13.56 20.76 39.47
N GLU A 88 -13.88 21.54 40.50
CA GLU A 88 -14.06 22.99 40.36
C GLU A 88 -12.75 23.63 39.85
N ASP A 89 -12.86 24.60 38.93
CA ASP A 89 -11.75 25.32 38.31
C ASP A 89 -10.76 24.47 37.46
N SER A 90 -11.06 23.20 37.18
CA SER A 90 -10.24 22.36 36.31
C SER A 90 -10.39 22.72 34.82
N VAL A 91 -9.48 22.21 33.99
CA VAL A 91 -9.49 22.36 32.54
C VAL A 91 -9.46 21.00 31.87
N ILE A 92 -10.32 20.80 30.88
CA ILE A 92 -10.29 19.63 30.01
C ILE A 92 -9.36 19.92 28.85
N VAL A 93 -8.35 19.09 28.64
CA VAL A 93 -7.32 19.23 27.60
C VAL A 93 -7.19 17.92 26.83
N ILE A 94 -7.15 17.96 25.50
CA ILE A 94 -6.89 16.75 24.70
C ILE A 94 -5.51 16.17 25.03
N SER A 95 -5.45 14.85 25.25
CA SER A 95 -4.21 14.12 25.52
C SER A 95 -3.44 13.83 24.21
N ASP A 96 -2.35 13.08 24.31
CA ASP A 96 -1.59 12.64 23.13
C ASP A 96 -2.39 11.72 22.20
N THR A 97 -3.44 11.06 22.70
CA THR A 97 -4.37 10.29 21.88
C THR A 97 -5.43 11.24 21.30
N ARG A 98 -5.14 11.82 20.13
CA ARG A 98 -5.94 12.93 19.56
C ARG A 98 -7.15 12.53 18.71
N GLY A 99 -7.27 11.24 18.37
CA GLY A 99 -8.38 10.73 17.57
C GLY A 99 -8.33 11.12 16.09
N LEU A 100 -9.45 10.88 15.40
CA LEU A 100 -9.64 11.07 13.97
C LEU A 100 -10.74 12.11 13.71
N HIS A 101 -10.47 13.02 12.79
CA HIS A 101 -11.41 13.96 12.21
C HIS A 101 -11.77 13.49 10.80
N ASN A 102 -13.00 13.00 10.60
CA ASN A 102 -13.44 12.44 9.31
C ASN A 102 -12.48 11.37 8.73
N GLY A 103 -11.93 10.52 9.61
CA GLY A 103 -10.96 9.47 9.22
C GLY A 103 -9.51 9.94 9.07
N ILE A 104 -9.21 11.22 9.31
CA ILE A 104 -7.85 11.78 9.25
C ILE A 104 -7.36 12.07 10.68
N PRO A 105 -6.11 11.72 11.07
CA PRO A 105 -5.57 12.06 12.38
C PRO A 105 -5.73 13.54 12.75
N PHE A 106 -6.37 13.79 13.89
CA PHE A 106 -6.58 15.16 14.37
C PHE A 106 -5.29 15.68 15.04
N ASN A 107 -4.65 16.66 14.41
CA ASN A 107 -3.42 17.26 14.94
C ASN A 107 -3.66 18.56 15.73
N GLY A 108 -4.91 19.02 15.87
CA GLY A 108 -5.22 20.24 16.61
C GLY A 108 -5.12 20.08 18.13
N ARG A 109 -5.31 21.18 18.85
CA ARG A 109 -5.49 21.20 20.32
C ARG A 109 -6.93 21.52 20.66
N LEU A 110 -7.46 20.85 21.67
CA LEU A 110 -8.78 21.14 22.23
C LEU A 110 -8.65 21.37 23.74
N LYS A 111 -9.16 22.51 24.21
CA LYS A 111 -9.24 22.87 25.63
C LYS A 111 -10.61 23.43 26.00
N ARG A 112 -11.01 23.26 27.26
CA ARG A 112 -12.23 23.86 27.84
C ARG A 112 -12.09 23.94 29.36
N LYS A 113 -12.28 25.13 29.94
CA LYS A 113 -12.45 25.29 31.39
C LYS A 113 -13.74 24.62 31.84
N VAL A 114 -13.75 23.92 32.97
CA VAL A 114 -14.97 23.36 33.55
C VAL A 114 -15.80 24.49 34.18
N ASP A 115 -17.12 24.49 33.96
CA ASP A 115 -18.07 25.35 34.67
C ASP A 115 -19.33 24.57 35.09
N ASP A 116 -20.13 25.15 36.00
CA ASP A 116 -21.22 24.49 36.73
C ASP A 116 -22.43 24.00 35.87
N ASN A 117 -22.35 24.06 34.54
CA ASN A 117 -23.51 23.93 33.65
C ASN A 117 -23.42 22.74 32.67
N GLY A 118 -23.79 21.53 33.12
CA GLY A 118 -24.21 20.43 32.24
C GLY A 118 -23.12 19.82 31.33
N THR A 119 -23.53 19.24 30.20
CA THR A 119 -22.65 18.53 29.25
C THR A 119 -21.59 19.47 28.66
N LEU A 120 -20.32 19.11 28.84
CA LEU A 120 -19.17 19.93 28.46
C LEU A 120 -18.83 19.74 26.97
N VAL A 121 -18.87 20.81 26.18
CA VAL A 121 -18.43 20.75 24.76
C VAL A 121 -16.99 21.25 24.68
N THR A 122 -16.10 20.43 24.12
CA THR A 122 -14.70 20.81 23.83
C THR A 122 -14.56 21.04 22.34
N SER A 123 -14.34 22.29 21.93
CA SER A 123 -14.22 22.73 20.54
C SER A 123 -13.07 23.72 20.34
N PRO A 124 -12.69 24.04 19.09
CA PRO A 124 -11.71 25.10 18.83
C PRO A 124 -12.09 26.44 19.47
N ILE A 125 -13.38 26.78 19.52
CA ILE A 125 -13.85 28.02 20.14
C ILE A 125 -13.67 27.98 21.66
N THR A 126 -14.03 26.87 22.31
CA THR A 126 -13.82 26.76 23.75
C THR A 126 -12.35 26.75 24.14
N THR A 127 -11.49 26.34 23.21
CA THR A 127 -10.03 26.39 23.37
C THR A 127 -9.57 27.83 23.46
N LEU A 128 -10.03 28.71 22.57
CA LEU A 128 -9.70 30.14 22.60
C LEU A 128 -10.14 30.80 23.92
N LEU A 129 -11.34 30.48 24.40
CA LEU A 129 -11.84 30.96 25.69
C LEU A 129 -11.00 30.44 26.87
N ALA A 130 -10.57 29.18 26.81
CA ALA A 130 -9.70 28.59 27.82
C ALA A 130 -8.32 29.27 27.86
N GLU A 131 -7.79 29.66 26.69
CA GLU A 131 -6.52 30.38 26.51
C GLU A 131 -6.61 31.89 26.81
N GLY A 132 -7.75 32.37 27.31
CA GLY A 132 -7.90 33.73 27.86
C GLY A 132 -8.55 34.75 26.93
N MET A 133 -9.01 34.34 25.74
CA MET A 133 -9.88 35.19 24.91
C MET A 133 -11.18 35.47 25.66
N ASP A 134 -11.59 36.73 25.73
CA ASP A 134 -12.85 37.04 26.39
C ASP A 134 -14.06 36.65 25.51
N GLU A 135 -15.22 36.41 26.12
CA GLU A 135 -16.40 35.96 25.38
C GLU A 135 -16.90 37.00 24.36
N LYS A 136 -16.61 38.29 24.56
CA LYS A 136 -16.95 39.36 23.62
C LYS A 136 -16.02 39.33 22.41
N GLU A 137 -14.72 39.12 22.62
CA GLU A 137 -13.72 38.94 21.56
C GLU A 137 -14.04 37.70 20.71
N ALA A 138 -14.34 36.58 21.36
CA ALA A 138 -14.78 35.38 20.65
C ALA A 138 -16.09 35.63 19.88
N ALA A 139 -17.06 36.33 20.46
CA ALA A 139 -18.30 36.65 19.74
C ALA A 139 -18.08 37.63 18.57
N ILE A 140 -17.18 38.61 18.69
CA ILE A 140 -16.81 39.53 17.60
C ILE A 140 -16.08 38.76 16.49
N LEU A 141 -15.16 37.86 16.84
CA LEU A 141 -14.48 36.97 15.90
C LEU A 141 -15.48 36.13 15.09
N LEU A 142 -16.55 35.68 15.74
CA LEU A 142 -17.57 34.82 15.14
C LEU A 142 -18.64 35.59 14.35
N ALA A 143 -18.92 36.84 14.71
CA ALA A 143 -19.95 37.67 14.09
C ALA A 143 -19.40 38.65 13.03
N GLY A 144 -18.08 38.82 12.98
CA GLY A 144 -17.37 39.80 12.14
C GLY A 144 -17.28 41.17 12.81
N GLU A 145 -16.27 41.97 12.43
CA GLU A 145 -15.98 43.29 13.04
C GLU A 145 -17.14 44.31 12.98
N ASN A 146 -18.12 44.08 12.09
CA ASN A 146 -19.28 44.94 11.89
C ASN A 146 -20.58 44.43 12.57
N ALA A 147 -20.49 43.37 13.38
CA ALA A 147 -21.66 42.82 14.05
C ALA A 147 -22.31 43.82 15.01
N SER A 148 -23.63 43.90 14.99
CA SER A 148 -24.39 44.66 15.97
C SER A 148 -24.30 44.03 17.37
N GLU A 149 -24.45 44.83 18.43
CA GLU A 149 -24.42 44.31 19.81
C GLU A 149 -25.52 43.26 20.06
N GLU A 150 -26.61 43.29 19.29
CA GLU A 150 -27.69 42.29 19.32
C GLU A 150 -27.26 40.95 18.70
N GLU A 151 -26.45 40.97 17.63
CA GLU A 151 -25.83 39.78 17.04
C GLU A 151 -24.75 39.19 17.95
N ILE A 152 -23.91 40.04 18.55
CA ILE A 152 -22.89 39.62 19.53
C ILE A 152 -23.54 38.90 20.72
N GLU A 153 -24.64 39.44 21.27
CA GLU A 153 -25.34 38.84 22.40
C GLU A 153 -26.09 37.55 22.01
N ALA A 154 -26.62 37.47 20.77
CA ALA A 154 -27.21 36.25 20.23
C ALA A 154 -26.16 35.13 20.05
N PHE A 155 -24.94 35.47 19.62
CA PHE A 155 -23.83 34.52 19.54
C PHE A 155 -23.34 34.08 20.92
N ARG A 156 -23.23 35.00 21.88
CA ARG A 156 -22.89 34.67 23.28
C ARG A 156 -23.88 33.67 23.89
N ALA A 157 -25.17 33.81 23.59
CA ALA A 157 -26.20 32.87 24.04
C ALA A 157 -26.11 31.49 23.36
N LYS A 158 -25.70 31.45 22.08
CA LYS A 158 -25.51 30.21 21.31
C LYS A 158 -24.28 29.40 21.71
N LEU A 159 -23.23 30.05 22.19
CA LEU A 159 -22.04 29.39 22.76
C LEU A 159 -22.36 28.48 23.97
N LYS A 160 -23.57 28.58 24.53
CA LYS A 160 -23.98 27.94 25.79
C LYS A 160 -25.26 27.11 25.62
N LEU A 161 -25.53 26.63 24.40
CA LEU A 161 -26.63 25.73 24.02
C LEU A 161 -26.19 24.75 22.92
N ASN A 162 -27.04 23.78 22.58
CA ASN A 162 -26.88 22.80 21.49
C ASN A 162 -28.27 22.39 20.96
N PRO A 163 -28.42 21.83 19.74
CA PRO A 163 -27.40 21.49 18.75
C PRO A 163 -27.04 22.65 17.80
N MET A 164 -25.97 22.48 17.02
CA MET A 164 -25.50 23.42 15.99
C MET A 164 -26.44 23.48 14.77
N THR A 165 -26.72 24.71 14.33
CA THR A 165 -27.40 25.08 13.07
C THR A 165 -26.39 25.31 11.95
N GLU A 166 -26.84 25.39 10.69
CA GLU A 166 -25.96 25.62 9.52
C GLU A 166 -25.10 26.90 9.57
N PRO A 167 -25.57 28.02 10.17
CA PRO A 167 -24.70 29.14 10.53
C PRO A 167 -23.59 28.78 11.53
N ASP A 168 -23.86 27.86 12.46
CA ASP A 168 -22.89 27.43 13.48
C ASP A 168 -21.80 26.52 12.86
N HIS A 169 -22.06 25.87 11.72
CA HIS A 169 -21.05 25.20 10.89
C HIS A 169 -20.06 26.19 10.25
N LYS A 170 -20.52 27.36 9.79
CA LYS A 170 -19.63 28.41 9.24
C LYS A 170 -18.70 28.97 10.31
N LEU A 171 -19.20 29.15 11.53
CA LEU A 171 -18.41 29.53 12.71
C LEU A 171 -17.31 28.51 13.03
N LEU A 172 -17.66 27.22 13.06
CA LEU A 172 -16.72 26.15 13.38
C LEU A 172 -15.52 26.14 12.41
N VAL A 173 -15.78 26.25 11.10
CA VAL A 173 -14.73 26.28 10.06
C VAL A 173 -13.73 27.43 10.26
N ALA A 174 -14.20 28.62 10.63
CA ALA A 174 -13.32 29.75 10.91
C ALA A 174 -12.44 29.47 12.14
N ALA A 175 -13.02 28.88 13.18
CA ALA A 175 -12.29 28.51 14.40
C ALA A 175 -11.28 27.37 14.14
N MET A 176 -11.57 26.42 13.24
CA MET A 176 -10.65 25.38 12.81
C MET A 176 -9.42 25.95 12.08
N ALA A 177 -9.63 26.90 11.16
CA ALA A 177 -8.54 27.53 10.42
C ALA A 177 -7.58 28.27 11.37
N ILE A 178 -8.14 28.97 12.36
CA ILE A 178 -7.38 29.67 13.40
C ILE A 178 -6.63 28.68 14.30
N ASN A 179 -7.29 27.61 14.76
CA ASN A 179 -6.66 26.61 15.62
C ASN A 179 -5.53 25.85 14.90
N THR A 180 -5.69 25.61 13.59
CA THR A 180 -4.65 25.03 12.72
C THR A 180 -3.44 25.96 12.66
N ALA A 181 -3.66 27.27 12.48
CA ALA A 181 -2.60 28.27 12.45
C ALA A 181 -1.88 28.42 13.81
N LEU A 182 -2.62 28.38 14.93
CA LEU A 182 -2.07 28.39 16.29
C LEU A 182 -1.22 27.13 16.58
N THR A 183 -1.68 25.97 16.11
CA THR A 183 -0.99 24.68 16.34
C THR A 183 0.35 24.60 15.62
N ALA A 184 0.36 24.91 14.32
CA ALA A 184 1.60 24.88 13.54
C ALA A 184 2.67 25.84 14.11
N THR A 185 2.24 26.96 14.69
CA THR A 185 3.15 28.00 15.22
C THR A 185 3.69 27.72 16.64
N ASN A 186 3.34 26.56 17.21
CA ASN A 186 3.89 26.01 18.45
C ASN A 186 3.84 27.00 19.65
N ASN A 187 2.82 27.86 19.69
CA ASN A 187 2.62 28.92 20.70
C ASN A 187 3.75 29.97 20.83
N ASN A 188 4.70 30.03 19.88
CA ASN A 188 5.83 30.98 19.91
C ASN A 188 5.55 32.27 19.11
N ILE A 189 4.30 32.71 19.12
CA ILE A 189 3.86 33.91 18.42
C ILE A 189 3.68 35.04 19.43
N ASN A 190 4.29 36.20 19.14
CA ASN A 190 3.95 37.43 19.85
C ASN A 190 2.64 38.03 19.29
N ASP A 191 1.99 38.88 20.07
CA ASP A 191 0.68 39.47 19.73
C ASP A 191 0.64 40.10 18.33
N GLN A 192 1.77 40.63 17.85
CA GLN A 192 1.88 41.25 16.52
C GLN A 192 1.83 40.22 15.38
N LYS A 193 2.60 39.13 15.45
CA LYS A 193 2.54 38.04 14.45
C LYS A 193 1.20 37.31 14.49
N LEU A 194 0.57 37.26 15.66
CA LEU A 194 -0.75 36.68 15.83
C LEU A 194 -1.79 37.49 15.05
N GLU A 195 -1.76 38.81 15.20
CA GLU A 195 -2.63 39.74 14.48
C GLU A 195 -2.43 39.65 12.95
N GLU A 196 -1.21 39.42 12.47
CA GLU A 196 -0.91 39.23 11.05
C GLU A 196 -1.47 37.91 10.50
N VAL A 197 -1.31 36.80 11.23
CA VAL A 197 -1.95 35.51 10.90
C VAL A 197 -3.47 35.65 10.88
N PHE A 198 -4.04 36.36 11.87
CA PHE A 198 -5.48 36.64 11.92
C PHE A 198 -5.94 37.46 10.71
N LYS A 199 -5.24 38.52 10.33
CA LYS A 199 -5.57 39.31 9.14
C LYS A 199 -5.53 38.49 7.86
N ALA A 200 -4.54 37.62 7.71
CA ALA A 200 -4.41 36.74 6.54
C ALA A 200 -5.54 35.72 6.46
N VAL A 201 -5.85 35.03 7.57
CA VAL A 201 -6.93 34.03 7.64
C VAL A 201 -8.29 34.68 7.43
N SER A 202 -8.57 35.82 8.09
CA SER A 202 -9.82 36.57 7.91
C SER A 202 -10.02 37.02 6.46
N LYS A 203 -8.95 37.53 5.81
CA LYS A 203 -9.01 37.92 4.40
C LYS A 203 -9.34 36.74 3.48
N ILE A 204 -8.74 35.57 3.71
CA ILE A 204 -9.02 34.36 2.94
C ILE A 204 -10.46 33.89 3.15
N LEU A 205 -10.94 33.91 4.39
CA LEU A 205 -12.32 33.54 4.73
C LEU A 205 -13.33 34.48 4.04
N ASP A 206 -13.08 35.79 4.07
CA ASP A 206 -13.93 36.81 3.43
C ASP A 206 -13.92 36.70 1.90
N GLU A 207 -12.76 36.52 1.28
CA GLU A 207 -12.63 36.46 -0.18
C GLU A 207 -13.12 35.13 -0.79
N LYS A 208 -12.98 34.01 -0.06
CA LYS A 208 -13.17 32.67 -0.61
C LYS A 208 -14.37 31.91 -0.05
N ILE A 209 -14.67 31.98 1.26
CA ILE A 209 -15.85 31.30 1.84
C ILE A 209 -17.07 32.24 1.85
N PHE A 210 -16.89 33.45 2.38
CA PHE A 210 -18.00 34.37 2.69
C PHE A 210 -18.32 35.37 1.57
N ASN A 211 -17.52 35.40 0.49
CA ASN A 211 -17.82 36.21 -0.68
C ASN A 211 -19.19 35.78 -1.26
N PRO A 212 -20.17 36.70 -1.39
CA PRO A 212 -21.48 36.43 -1.97
C PRO A 212 -21.42 35.82 -3.37
N GLU A 213 -20.37 36.13 -4.15
CA GLU A 213 -20.17 35.56 -5.50
C GLU A 213 -19.81 34.07 -5.47
N ASN A 214 -19.43 33.53 -4.32
CA ASN A 214 -19.15 32.11 -4.11
C ASN A 214 -20.32 31.36 -3.45
N GLU A 215 -21.47 32.00 -3.18
CA GLU A 215 -22.63 31.35 -2.53
C GLU A 215 -23.14 30.12 -3.27
N ASP A 216 -23.03 30.10 -4.60
CA ASP A 216 -23.50 29.02 -5.46
C ASP A 216 -22.61 27.76 -5.42
N LYS A 217 -21.43 27.84 -4.78
CA LYS A 217 -20.50 26.70 -4.66
C LYS A 217 -20.83 25.85 -3.41
N PRO A 218 -20.78 24.51 -3.51
CA PRO A 218 -20.96 23.63 -2.35
C PRO A 218 -20.03 24.01 -1.18
N LEU A 219 -20.57 24.05 0.04
CA LEU A 219 -19.88 24.52 1.23
C LEU A 219 -18.60 23.71 1.52
N ASN A 220 -18.64 22.39 1.32
CA ASN A 220 -17.50 21.48 1.44
C ASN A 220 -16.35 21.83 0.47
N THR A 221 -16.65 22.28 -0.75
CA THR A 221 -15.63 22.71 -1.72
C THR A 221 -14.92 23.99 -1.28
N ARG A 222 -15.64 24.93 -0.66
CA ARG A 222 -15.07 26.18 -0.11
C ARG A 222 -14.19 25.89 1.12
N ILE A 223 -14.61 24.95 1.96
CA ILE A 223 -13.90 24.54 3.18
C ILE A 223 -12.59 23.79 2.86
N GLY A 224 -12.62 22.85 1.90
CA GLY A 224 -11.43 22.07 1.54
C GLY A 224 -10.28 22.93 0.99
N THR A 225 -10.61 23.98 0.23
CA THR A 225 -9.60 24.92 -0.31
C THR A 225 -9.02 25.84 0.77
N SER A 226 -9.81 26.26 1.76
CA SER A 226 -9.33 27.16 2.82
C SER A 226 -8.44 26.46 3.85
N VAL A 227 -8.78 25.22 4.26
CA VAL A 227 -8.02 24.49 5.28
C VAL A 227 -6.62 24.11 4.75
N GLY A 228 -6.53 23.64 3.50
CA GLY A 228 -5.24 23.32 2.86
C GLY A 228 -4.33 24.55 2.68
N LEU A 229 -4.92 25.70 2.34
CA LEU A 229 -4.18 26.96 2.19
C LEU A 229 -3.66 27.48 3.55
N THR A 230 -4.43 27.28 4.62
CA THR A 230 -4.07 27.75 5.97
C THR A 230 -2.92 26.94 6.58
N ASP A 231 -2.92 25.61 6.43
CA ASP A 231 -1.80 24.74 6.87
C ASP A 231 -0.49 25.06 6.11
N PHE A 232 -0.59 25.35 4.81
CA PHE A 232 0.57 25.71 3.99
C PHE A 232 1.16 27.08 4.36
N ILE A 233 0.32 28.10 4.61
CA ILE A 233 0.76 29.42 5.10
C ILE A 233 1.45 29.30 6.46
N ALA A 234 0.88 28.53 7.39
CA ALA A 234 1.44 28.38 8.73
C ALA A 234 2.83 27.70 8.70
N LYS A 235 2.98 26.63 7.91
CA LYS A 235 4.28 25.96 7.70
C LYS A 235 5.33 26.86 7.07
N LYS A 236 4.93 27.76 6.16
CA LYS A 236 5.89 28.67 5.53
C LYS A 236 6.38 29.78 6.47
N ILE A 237 5.47 30.33 7.28
CA ILE A 237 5.80 31.29 8.35
C ILE A 237 6.77 30.68 9.38
N GLN A 238 6.67 29.37 9.69
CA GLN A 238 7.63 28.66 10.55
C GLN A 238 9.05 28.55 9.95
N SER A 239 9.17 28.54 8.62
CA SER A 239 10.42 28.16 7.94
C SER A 239 11.28 29.35 7.48
N ASP A 240 10.75 30.58 7.47
CA ASP A 240 11.42 31.77 6.95
C ASP A 240 11.13 33.01 7.80
N ASP A 241 12.10 33.40 8.64
CA ASP A 241 12.03 34.58 9.50
C ASP A 241 11.96 35.92 8.73
N SER A 242 12.20 35.91 7.42
CA SER A 242 12.18 37.10 6.55
C SER A 242 10.93 37.24 5.70
N PHE A 243 9.94 36.36 5.90
CA PHE A 243 8.74 36.29 5.08
C PHE A 243 7.82 37.52 5.28
N ASP A 244 7.80 38.40 4.27
CA ASP A 244 6.89 39.54 4.20
C ASP A 244 5.55 39.12 3.55
N ILE A 245 4.52 39.01 4.38
CA ILE A 245 3.17 38.54 4.04
C ILE A 245 2.49 39.47 3.00
N GLU A 246 2.82 40.76 2.96
CA GLU A 246 2.18 41.71 2.03
C GLU A 246 2.65 41.53 0.58
N THR A 247 3.85 40.99 0.35
CA THR A 247 4.44 40.86 -0.99
C THR A 247 4.72 39.42 -1.43
N GLY A 248 4.86 38.47 -0.51
CA GLY A 248 5.19 37.06 -0.82
C GLY A 248 4.00 36.13 -1.02
N VAL A 249 2.79 36.49 -0.58
CA VAL A 249 1.64 35.58 -0.56
C VAL A 249 0.95 35.44 -1.92
N SER A 250 1.03 36.40 -2.84
CA SER A 250 0.20 36.34 -4.06
C SER A 250 0.70 35.39 -5.15
N ASP A 251 2.01 35.17 -5.29
CA ASP A 251 2.52 34.54 -6.51
C ASP A 251 3.13 33.15 -6.28
N ILE A 252 3.88 32.95 -5.19
CA ILE A 252 4.61 31.68 -4.97
C ILE A 252 3.74 30.66 -4.22
N LEU A 253 3.08 31.07 -3.13
CA LEU A 253 2.18 30.18 -2.37
C LEU A 253 0.90 29.84 -3.14
N ILE A 254 0.42 30.75 -3.98
CA ILE A 254 -0.69 30.49 -4.90
C ILE A 254 -0.25 29.54 -6.02
N ARG A 255 0.96 29.71 -6.58
CA ARG A 255 1.46 28.81 -7.62
C ARG A 255 1.68 27.39 -7.12
N ASP A 256 2.32 27.15 -5.97
CA ASP A 256 2.54 25.78 -5.47
C ASP A 256 1.23 25.09 -5.07
N ALA A 257 0.30 25.82 -4.44
CA ALA A 257 -1.02 25.28 -4.10
C ALA A 257 -1.88 25.03 -5.34
N MET A 258 -1.76 25.89 -6.36
CA MET A 258 -2.44 25.70 -7.64
C MET A 258 -1.77 24.63 -8.50
N GLU A 259 -0.45 24.46 -8.41
CA GLU A 259 0.31 23.40 -9.08
C GLU A 259 -0.07 22.04 -8.49
N LYS A 260 -0.21 21.95 -7.16
CA LYS A 260 -0.79 20.76 -6.50
C LYS A 260 -2.28 20.55 -6.84
N ALA A 261 -3.07 21.62 -6.93
CA ALA A 261 -4.47 21.52 -7.40
C ALA A 261 -4.58 21.15 -8.89
N GLY A 262 -3.56 21.48 -9.69
CA GLY A 262 -3.41 21.10 -11.09
C GLY A 262 -2.91 19.67 -11.25
N GLU A 263 -1.97 19.21 -10.43
CA GLU A 263 -1.56 17.79 -10.29
C GLU A 263 -2.77 16.90 -9.93
N ASP A 264 -3.66 17.40 -9.06
CA ASP A 264 -4.92 16.75 -8.68
C ASP A 264 -6.05 16.88 -9.73
N GLY A 265 -5.84 17.64 -10.81
CA GLY A 265 -6.85 17.90 -11.84
C GLY A 265 -8.05 18.75 -11.39
N LYS A 266 -7.98 19.39 -10.22
CA LYS A 266 -9.09 20.17 -9.63
C LYS A 266 -9.17 21.60 -10.17
N VAL A 267 -8.07 22.12 -10.72
CA VAL A 267 -7.99 23.49 -11.23
C VAL A 267 -7.15 23.50 -12.52
N ALA A 268 -7.63 24.17 -13.56
CA ALA A 268 -6.80 24.53 -14.71
C ALA A 268 -6.19 25.91 -14.45
N ILE A 269 -4.86 25.98 -14.40
CA ILE A 269 -4.14 27.25 -14.45
C ILE A 269 -3.80 27.47 -15.92
N ASP A 270 -4.22 28.59 -16.48
CA ASP A 270 -3.79 28.95 -17.82
C ASP A 270 -2.35 29.52 -17.82
N ASP A 271 -1.80 29.73 -19.00
CA ASP A 271 -0.44 30.28 -19.17
C ASP A 271 -0.28 31.70 -18.57
N ASP A 272 -1.38 32.38 -18.19
CA ASP A 272 -1.37 33.72 -17.60
C ASP A 272 -1.55 33.74 -16.07
N GLY A 273 -1.76 32.58 -15.45
CA GLY A 273 -1.84 32.41 -14.00
C GLY A 273 -3.25 32.60 -13.43
N THR A 274 -4.29 32.72 -14.27
CA THR A 274 -5.67 32.81 -13.81
C THR A 274 -6.30 31.44 -13.55
N VAL A 275 -7.16 31.39 -12.53
CA VAL A 275 -8.00 30.22 -12.20
C VAL A 275 -9.27 30.32 -13.02
N ASP A 276 -9.22 29.89 -14.27
CA ASP A 276 -10.43 29.74 -15.07
C ASP A 276 -11.13 28.41 -14.76
N LYS A 277 -12.45 28.38 -14.90
CA LYS A 277 -13.17 27.09 -14.95
C LYS A 277 -12.50 26.29 -16.07
N PRO A 278 -12.08 25.03 -15.85
CA PRO A 278 -11.49 24.23 -16.90
C PRO A 278 -12.39 24.29 -18.14
N SER A 279 -11.89 24.92 -19.20
CA SER A 279 -12.59 24.97 -20.50
C SER A 279 -12.51 23.62 -21.21
N GLU A 280 -11.62 22.75 -20.72
CA GLU A 280 -11.45 21.39 -21.17
C GLU A 280 -12.64 20.50 -20.81
N LYS A 281 -13.06 19.67 -21.77
CA LYS A 281 -14.16 18.72 -21.61
C LYS A 281 -13.62 17.34 -21.21
N VAL A 282 -14.46 16.53 -20.58
CA VAL A 282 -14.14 15.15 -20.18
C VAL A 282 -13.61 14.35 -21.37
N ALA A 283 -14.31 14.42 -22.52
CA ALA A 283 -13.93 13.68 -23.73
C ALA A 283 -12.58 14.14 -24.31
N ASP A 284 -12.25 15.44 -24.20
CA ASP A 284 -10.96 15.97 -24.67
C ASP A 284 -9.82 15.49 -23.78
N SER A 285 -10.00 15.49 -22.45
CA SER A 285 -9.01 14.96 -21.51
C SER A 285 -8.82 13.44 -21.66
N LEU A 286 -9.90 12.66 -21.82
CA LEU A 286 -9.81 11.23 -22.11
C LEU A 286 -8.97 10.98 -23.37
N LYS A 287 -9.25 11.71 -24.46
CA LYS A 287 -8.51 11.57 -25.72
C LYS A 287 -7.03 11.88 -25.55
N LYS A 288 -6.67 12.92 -24.78
CA LYS A 288 -5.27 13.23 -24.48
C LYS A 288 -4.62 12.15 -23.61
N GLY A 289 -5.37 11.59 -22.66
CA GLY A 289 -4.94 10.47 -21.81
C GLY A 289 -4.54 9.25 -22.63
N PHE A 290 -5.42 8.80 -23.53
CA PHE A 290 -5.12 7.68 -24.42
C PHE A 290 -3.95 7.96 -25.36
N ALA A 291 -3.91 9.14 -25.98
CA ALA A 291 -2.80 9.49 -26.87
C ALA A 291 -1.44 9.51 -26.14
N ALA A 292 -1.42 9.92 -24.87
CA ALA A 292 -0.22 9.87 -24.03
C ALA A 292 0.12 8.44 -23.58
N LEU A 293 -0.88 7.60 -23.30
CA LEU A 293 -0.68 6.18 -22.98
C LEU A 293 -0.09 5.43 -24.18
N ASP A 294 -0.60 5.70 -25.39
CA ASP A 294 -0.06 5.15 -26.64
C ASP A 294 1.40 5.56 -26.85
N ALA A 295 1.73 6.82 -26.56
CA ALA A 295 3.10 7.31 -26.62
C ALA A 295 4.00 6.61 -25.59
N ALA A 296 3.50 6.40 -24.37
CA ALA A 296 4.21 5.68 -23.32
C ALA A 296 4.52 4.23 -23.74
N ALA A 297 3.54 3.53 -24.31
CA ALA A 297 3.71 2.16 -24.80
C ALA A 297 4.71 2.06 -25.97
N GLN A 298 4.83 3.11 -26.79
CA GLN A 298 5.76 3.14 -27.93
C GLN A 298 7.19 3.52 -27.53
N ASN A 299 7.34 4.42 -26.57
CA ASN A 299 8.62 5.03 -26.23
C ASN A 299 9.23 4.50 -24.92
N ASN A 300 8.47 3.77 -24.10
CA ASN A 300 8.81 3.37 -22.74
C ASN A 300 9.20 4.54 -21.82
N LYS A 301 8.78 5.77 -22.15
CA LYS A 301 9.13 6.96 -21.38
C LYS A 301 8.17 7.19 -20.23
N THR A 302 8.74 7.42 -19.05
CA THR A 302 7.98 7.70 -17.83
C THR A 302 7.19 9.01 -17.93
N ASP A 303 7.74 10.03 -18.60
CA ASP A 303 7.04 11.31 -18.83
C ASP A 303 5.71 11.16 -19.59
N ASP A 304 5.66 10.26 -20.58
CA ASP A 304 4.47 9.97 -21.38
C ASP A 304 3.41 9.27 -20.50
N LEU A 305 3.84 8.34 -19.64
CA LEU A 305 2.97 7.66 -18.67
C LEU A 305 2.38 8.63 -17.65
N LEU A 306 3.20 9.57 -17.14
CA LEU A 306 2.75 10.61 -16.21
C LEU A 306 1.85 11.62 -16.90
N ALA A 307 2.06 11.92 -18.18
CA ALA A 307 1.13 12.74 -18.96
C ALA A 307 -0.24 12.05 -19.11
N ALA A 308 -0.26 10.76 -19.43
CA ALA A 308 -1.50 9.97 -19.47
C ALA A 308 -2.22 10.02 -18.13
N THR A 309 -1.49 9.78 -17.05
CA THR A 309 -1.98 9.83 -15.66
C THR A 309 -2.63 11.18 -15.33
N ARG A 310 -1.97 12.30 -15.63
CA ARG A 310 -2.53 13.65 -15.40
C ARG A 310 -3.82 13.88 -16.17
N HIS A 311 -3.86 13.46 -17.45
CA HIS A 311 -5.05 13.65 -18.29
C HIS A 311 -6.24 12.80 -17.85
N PHE A 312 -6.02 11.55 -17.42
CA PHE A 312 -7.09 10.72 -16.88
C PHE A 312 -7.59 11.21 -15.51
N LYS A 313 -6.70 11.66 -14.61
CA LYS A 313 -7.10 12.32 -13.35
C LYS A 313 -7.94 13.58 -13.61
N MET A 314 -7.51 14.41 -14.55
CA MET A 314 -8.25 15.59 -14.99
C MET A 314 -9.64 15.22 -15.54
N ALA A 315 -9.72 14.20 -16.42
CA ALA A 315 -11.00 13.73 -16.95
C ALA A 315 -11.97 13.33 -15.82
N ALA A 316 -11.50 12.58 -14.82
CA ALA A 316 -12.31 12.19 -13.66
C ALA A 316 -12.82 13.40 -12.87
N ALA A 317 -11.95 14.39 -12.60
CA ALA A 317 -12.32 15.61 -11.90
C ALA A 317 -13.36 16.45 -12.66
N LEU A 318 -13.30 16.45 -14.00
CA LEU A 318 -14.23 17.18 -14.86
C LEU A 318 -15.65 16.58 -14.89
N THR A 319 -15.83 15.31 -14.50
CA THR A 319 -17.14 14.62 -14.55
C THR A 319 -18.25 15.35 -13.78
N ALA A 320 -17.87 16.04 -12.69
CA ALA A 320 -18.79 16.82 -11.86
C ALA A 320 -19.22 18.16 -12.50
N THR A 321 -18.43 18.71 -13.44
CA THR A 321 -18.62 20.08 -13.95
C THR A 321 -18.91 20.17 -15.45
N ASP A 322 -18.55 19.13 -16.21
CA ASP A 322 -18.90 18.99 -17.63
C ASP A 322 -20.32 18.44 -17.76
N ALA A 323 -21.25 19.34 -18.10
CA ALA A 323 -22.66 19.02 -18.32
C ALA A 323 -22.92 18.43 -19.71
N GLU A 324 -21.97 18.52 -20.64
CA GLU A 324 -22.11 18.01 -22.01
C GLU A 324 -21.59 16.58 -22.16
N ALA A 325 -20.68 16.15 -21.28
CA ALA A 325 -20.20 14.77 -21.22
C ALA A 325 -21.37 13.77 -21.03
N THR A 326 -21.40 12.74 -21.88
CA THR A 326 -22.38 11.67 -21.75
C THR A 326 -22.13 10.85 -20.49
N ARG A 327 -23.09 10.01 -20.08
CA ARG A 327 -22.87 9.11 -18.94
C ARG A 327 -21.66 8.21 -19.16
N ASN A 328 -21.52 7.66 -20.37
CA ASN A 328 -20.41 6.77 -20.72
C ASN A 328 -19.06 7.50 -20.71
N ASP A 329 -18.99 8.77 -21.16
CA ASP A 329 -17.76 9.57 -21.05
C ASP A 329 -17.36 9.77 -19.59
N LYS A 330 -18.34 10.02 -18.71
CA LYS A 330 -18.09 10.19 -17.27
C LYS A 330 -17.63 8.90 -16.62
N ASP A 331 -18.27 7.78 -16.95
CA ASP A 331 -17.89 6.47 -16.43
C ASP A 331 -16.49 6.06 -16.90
N ALA A 332 -16.15 6.26 -18.19
CA ALA A 332 -14.79 6.05 -18.69
C ALA A 332 -13.78 6.93 -17.96
N ALA A 333 -14.09 8.21 -17.75
CA ALA A 333 -13.22 9.12 -17.02
C ALA A 333 -12.99 8.71 -15.56
N LEU A 334 -14.04 8.25 -14.86
CA LEU A 334 -13.91 7.71 -13.51
C LEU A 334 -13.07 6.42 -13.49
N PHE A 335 -13.30 5.52 -14.43
CA PHE A 335 -12.57 4.25 -14.55
C PHE A 335 -11.07 4.49 -14.77
N PHE A 336 -10.69 5.16 -15.87
CA PHE A 336 -9.28 5.43 -16.17
C PHE A 336 -8.65 6.39 -15.17
N GLY A 337 -9.42 7.33 -14.61
CA GLY A 337 -8.94 8.23 -13.57
C GLY A 337 -8.60 7.52 -12.25
N SER A 338 -9.28 6.42 -11.93
CA SER A 338 -8.95 5.58 -10.77
C SER A 338 -7.66 4.79 -10.97
N MET A 339 -7.44 4.21 -12.16
CA MET A 339 -6.17 3.56 -12.50
C MET A 339 -5.02 4.57 -12.46
N ALA A 340 -5.24 5.76 -13.04
CA ALA A 340 -4.28 6.86 -13.01
C ALA A 340 -3.92 7.31 -11.57
N GLN A 341 -4.82 7.18 -10.59
CA GLN A 341 -4.48 7.40 -9.18
C GLN A 341 -3.36 6.49 -8.70
N VAL A 342 -3.51 5.17 -8.92
CA VAL A 342 -2.48 4.19 -8.55
C VAL A 342 -1.22 4.39 -9.38
N MET A 343 -1.33 4.58 -10.70
CA MET A 343 -0.19 4.78 -11.59
C MET A 343 0.65 6.02 -11.24
N SER A 344 0.06 7.03 -10.61
CA SER A 344 0.81 8.23 -10.18
C SER A 344 1.89 7.95 -9.13
N LEU A 345 1.84 6.78 -8.48
CA LEU A 345 2.88 6.31 -7.55
C LEU A 345 4.17 5.91 -8.25
N ALA A 346 4.10 5.55 -9.53
CA ALA A 346 5.26 5.21 -10.34
C ALA A 346 6.11 6.42 -10.75
N ASN A 347 5.78 7.64 -10.29
CA ASN A 347 6.53 8.85 -10.58
C ASN A 347 7.94 8.79 -9.95
N PRO A 348 9.01 8.60 -10.74
CA PRO A 348 10.36 8.41 -10.22
C PRO A 348 11.06 9.74 -9.94
N TYR A 349 10.44 10.88 -10.26
CA TYR A 349 11.07 12.18 -10.11
C TYR A 349 11.06 12.64 -8.65
N SER A 350 12.25 12.99 -8.15
CA SER A 350 12.42 13.57 -6.82
C SER A 350 11.85 14.98 -6.75
N SER A 351 11.38 15.37 -5.56
CA SER A 351 10.91 16.73 -5.32
C SER A 351 12.05 17.77 -5.17
N THR A 352 13.32 17.35 -5.15
CA THR A 352 14.54 18.17 -4.88
C THR A 352 14.56 18.90 -3.53
N VAL A 353 13.46 18.85 -2.77
CA VAL A 353 13.31 19.44 -1.44
C VAL A 353 13.25 18.30 -0.44
N SER A 354 14.17 18.28 0.52
CA SER A 354 14.22 17.35 1.67
C SER A 354 12.92 17.41 2.48
N SER A 355 11.88 16.73 2.02
CA SER A 355 10.53 16.75 2.61
C SER A 355 10.14 15.43 3.27
N GLY A 356 11.04 14.44 3.29
CA GLY A 356 10.76 13.05 3.68
C GLY A 356 10.48 12.17 2.45
N TYR A 357 10.10 10.91 2.68
CA TYR A 357 9.74 9.95 1.62
C TYR A 357 8.30 10.17 1.16
N ASN A 358 8.01 11.28 0.46
CA ASN A 358 6.64 11.59 0.04
C ASN A 358 6.31 11.08 -1.37
N ARG A 359 7.33 10.81 -2.18
CA ARG A 359 7.23 10.32 -3.57
C ARG A 359 8.24 9.20 -3.80
N LEU A 360 7.97 8.34 -4.79
CA LEU A 360 8.91 7.27 -5.19
C LEU A 360 10.28 7.85 -5.54
N GLY A 361 10.32 9.01 -6.21
CA GLY A 361 11.60 9.69 -6.48
C GLY A 361 12.42 10.08 -5.25
N ASP A 362 11.78 10.39 -4.12
CA ASP A 362 12.50 10.68 -2.86
C ASP A 362 13.07 9.38 -2.26
N ILE A 363 12.39 8.25 -2.44
CA ILE A 363 12.88 6.92 -2.05
C ILE A 363 14.06 6.51 -2.93
N LEU A 364 13.96 6.74 -4.24
CA LEU A 364 15.06 6.50 -5.18
C LEU A 364 16.28 7.39 -4.84
N ASP A 365 16.08 8.68 -4.47
CA ASP A 365 17.16 9.58 -3.98
C ASP A 365 17.89 9.01 -2.76
N ALA A 366 17.13 8.34 -1.89
CA ALA A 366 17.57 7.82 -0.62
C ALA A 366 18.37 6.52 -0.76
N PHE A 367 17.95 5.65 -1.68
CA PHE A 367 18.69 4.45 -2.10
C PHE A 367 19.91 4.76 -2.98
N GLY A 368 20.07 5.99 -3.49
CA GLY A 368 21.23 6.40 -4.29
C GLY A 368 21.04 6.34 -5.80
N PHE A 369 19.82 6.15 -6.30
CA PHE A 369 19.54 6.11 -7.74
C PHE A 369 19.49 7.52 -8.34
N TYR A 370 20.61 8.11 -8.75
CA TYR A 370 20.63 9.51 -9.18
C TYR A 370 20.42 9.75 -10.69
N ASP A 371 20.64 8.73 -11.52
CA ASP A 371 20.68 8.86 -12.98
C ASP A 371 19.43 8.26 -13.68
N GLU A 372 19.20 8.67 -14.92
CA GLU A 372 18.24 8.10 -15.90
C GLU A 372 16.87 7.67 -15.34
N ARG A 373 16.12 8.65 -14.83
CA ARG A 373 14.74 8.45 -14.32
C ARG A 373 13.64 8.76 -15.33
N ASP A 374 13.99 9.16 -16.56
CA ASP A 374 13.01 9.39 -17.63
C ASP A 374 12.50 8.11 -18.30
N ASP A 375 13.14 6.97 -18.02
CA ASP A 375 12.71 5.63 -18.39
C ASP A 375 12.83 4.72 -17.16
N ILE A 376 11.69 4.25 -16.65
CA ILE A 376 11.65 3.39 -15.45
C ILE A 376 12.40 2.07 -15.65
N SER A 377 12.55 1.61 -16.89
CA SER A 377 13.29 0.40 -17.23
C SER A 377 14.80 0.58 -17.22
N LEU A 378 15.29 1.83 -17.22
CA LEU A 378 16.72 2.15 -17.17
C LEU A 378 17.20 2.51 -15.75
N ILE A 379 16.28 2.57 -14.77
CA ILE A 379 16.65 2.82 -13.37
C ILE A 379 17.45 1.61 -12.87
N SER A 380 18.77 1.79 -12.86
CA SER A 380 19.74 0.80 -12.41
C SER A 380 20.41 1.30 -11.14
N TYR A 381 20.71 0.35 -10.25
CA TYR A 381 21.43 0.67 -9.03
C TYR A 381 22.87 1.08 -9.38
N PRO A 382 23.48 2.07 -8.70
CA PRO A 382 24.85 2.46 -8.99
C PRO A 382 25.83 1.30 -8.81
N GLU A 383 26.66 1.04 -9.80
CA GLU A 383 27.69 -0.01 -9.74
C GLU A 383 29.09 0.55 -10.05
N GLU A 384 30.07 0.10 -9.27
CA GLU A 384 31.48 0.29 -9.59
C GLU A 384 31.97 -0.88 -10.44
N CYS A 385 32.11 -0.65 -11.75
CA CYS A 385 32.66 -1.62 -12.69
C CYS A 385 34.18 -1.53 -12.77
N THR A 386 34.86 -2.66 -12.57
CA THR A 386 36.30 -2.80 -12.76
C THR A 386 36.59 -3.74 -13.93
N THR A 387 37.46 -3.33 -14.86
CA THR A 387 37.86 -4.21 -15.95
C THR A 387 38.85 -5.27 -15.45
N VAL A 388 38.41 -6.52 -15.36
CA VAL A 388 39.25 -7.66 -15.00
C VAL A 388 39.87 -8.25 -16.25
N THR A 389 41.20 -8.39 -16.26
CA THR A 389 41.91 -9.12 -17.30
C THR A 389 42.28 -10.50 -16.81
N THR A 390 41.69 -11.53 -17.41
CA THR A 390 42.02 -12.93 -17.13
C THR A 390 43.49 -13.24 -17.47
N ALA A 391 44.01 -14.34 -16.92
CA ALA A 391 45.36 -14.83 -17.25
C ALA A 391 45.57 -15.12 -18.75
N TYR A 392 44.48 -15.26 -19.53
CA TYR A 392 44.50 -15.49 -20.98
C TYR A 392 44.42 -14.20 -21.82
N GLY A 393 44.30 -13.03 -21.19
CA GLY A 393 44.21 -11.74 -21.86
C GLY A 393 42.79 -11.32 -22.27
N TRP A 394 41.75 -12.06 -21.87
CA TRP A 394 40.36 -11.61 -22.00
C TRP A 394 40.04 -10.56 -20.95
N THR A 395 39.33 -9.52 -21.35
CA THR A 395 38.83 -8.48 -20.46
C THR A 395 37.32 -8.61 -20.34
N TYR A 396 36.80 -8.59 -19.11
CA TYR A 396 35.39 -8.41 -18.81
C TYR A 396 35.25 -7.32 -17.73
N GLU A 397 34.07 -6.75 -17.59
CA GLU A 397 33.77 -5.82 -16.49
C GLU A 397 33.16 -6.63 -15.36
N GLU A 398 33.79 -6.54 -14.18
CA GLU A 398 33.25 -7.04 -12.93
C GLU A 398 32.64 -5.82 -12.22
N CYS A 399 31.32 -5.74 -12.24
CA CYS A 399 30.56 -4.68 -11.59
C CYS A 399 30.17 -5.13 -10.19
N VAL A 400 30.46 -4.27 -9.21
CA VAL A 400 30.04 -4.48 -7.82
C VAL A 400 29.12 -3.33 -7.47
N SER A 401 27.88 -3.66 -7.08
CA SER A 401 26.91 -2.66 -6.63
C SER A 401 27.48 -1.86 -5.45
N ASP A 402 27.31 -0.54 -5.49
CA ASP A 402 27.76 0.36 -4.43
C ASP A 402 27.13 0.03 -3.07
N PRO A 403 27.81 0.35 -1.95
CA PRO A 403 27.18 0.35 -0.64
C PRO A 403 25.87 1.13 -0.61
N LEU A 404 24.80 0.52 -0.08
CA LEU A 404 23.55 1.24 0.19
C LEU A 404 23.87 2.48 1.05
N PRO A 405 23.48 3.70 0.64
CA PRO A 405 23.74 4.90 1.42
C PRO A 405 23.09 4.83 2.81
N GLN A 406 23.64 5.54 3.79
CA GLN A 406 23.02 5.69 5.11
C GLN A 406 21.69 6.48 5.07
N THR A 407 21.38 7.11 3.94
CA THR A 407 20.09 7.75 3.69
C THR A 407 19.02 6.77 3.25
N THR A 408 19.36 5.51 2.98
CA THR A 408 18.40 4.48 2.57
C THR A 408 17.31 4.37 3.63
N PRO A 409 16.02 4.37 3.24
CA PRO A 409 14.94 4.24 4.19
C PRO A 409 15.00 2.90 4.92
N THR A 410 14.62 2.89 6.19
CA THR A 410 14.34 1.62 6.86
C THR A 410 13.11 0.97 6.25
N SER A 411 12.94 -0.34 6.42
CA SER A 411 11.72 -1.01 5.96
C SER A 411 10.47 -0.50 6.69
N GLY A 412 10.58 0.02 7.92
CA GLY A 412 9.48 0.70 8.61
C GLY A 412 9.12 2.04 7.96
N GLU A 413 10.10 2.82 7.52
CA GLU A 413 9.88 4.06 6.76
C GLU A 413 9.22 3.77 5.40
N LEU A 414 9.66 2.73 4.68
CA LEU A 414 9.01 2.26 3.46
C LEU A 414 7.58 1.79 3.70
N GLN A 415 7.35 1.03 4.78
CA GLN A 415 6.02 0.56 5.16
C GLN A 415 5.09 1.75 5.42
N GLN A 416 5.59 2.79 6.10
CA GLN A 416 4.84 4.02 6.38
C GLN A 416 4.55 4.82 5.11
N PHE A 417 5.50 4.89 4.18
CA PHE A 417 5.28 5.48 2.86
C PHE A 417 4.18 4.74 2.11
N LEU A 418 4.26 3.41 1.99
CA LEU A 418 3.25 2.61 1.32
C LEU A 418 1.88 2.80 1.97
N PHE A 419 1.80 2.75 3.30
CA PHE A 419 0.54 2.93 3.99
C PHE A 419 -0.07 4.32 3.76
N ASN A 420 0.71 5.40 3.92
CA ASN A 420 0.20 6.76 3.78
C ASN A 420 -0.08 7.14 2.33
N ARG A 421 0.86 6.85 1.43
CA ARG A 421 0.80 7.30 0.04
C ARG A 421 -0.01 6.35 -0.82
N LEU A 422 0.38 5.08 -0.90
CA LEU A 422 -0.34 4.07 -1.67
C LEU A 422 -1.73 3.82 -1.06
N GLY A 423 -1.87 3.75 0.28
CA GLY A 423 -3.18 3.61 0.92
C GLY A 423 -4.14 4.78 0.60
N SER A 424 -3.65 6.02 0.52
CA SER A 424 -4.47 7.17 0.11
C SER A 424 -4.90 7.09 -1.36
N GLU A 425 -4.00 6.73 -2.28
CA GLU A 425 -4.35 6.61 -3.72
C GLU A 425 -5.28 5.41 -3.96
N LEU A 426 -5.10 4.27 -3.28
CA LEU A 426 -6.01 3.12 -3.38
C LEU A 426 -7.41 3.46 -2.84
N THR A 427 -7.49 4.18 -1.72
CA THR A 427 -8.77 4.65 -1.18
C THR A 427 -9.46 5.60 -2.16
N GLY A 428 -8.70 6.53 -2.75
CA GLY A 428 -9.20 7.42 -3.80
C GLY A 428 -9.70 6.65 -5.03
N ALA A 429 -8.94 5.65 -5.47
CA ALA A 429 -9.27 4.82 -6.63
C ALA A 429 -10.55 4.02 -6.39
N ALA A 430 -10.66 3.31 -5.26
CA ALA A 430 -11.88 2.58 -4.87
C ALA A 430 -13.11 3.51 -4.78
N ASN A 431 -12.97 4.70 -4.17
CA ASN A 431 -14.04 5.69 -4.11
C ASN A 431 -14.43 6.22 -5.50
N THR A 432 -13.48 6.36 -6.42
CA THR A 432 -13.73 6.80 -7.79
C THR A 432 -14.44 5.70 -8.59
N LEU A 433 -13.99 4.44 -8.48
CA LEU A 433 -14.61 3.28 -9.11
C LEU A 433 -16.05 3.06 -8.65
N SER A 434 -16.34 3.30 -7.36
CA SER A 434 -17.71 3.19 -6.82
C SER A 434 -18.73 4.14 -7.47
N GLN A 435 -18.27 5.14 -8.21
CA GLN A 435 -19.12 6.10 -8.93
C GLN A 435 -19.42 5.70 -10.38
N VAL A 436 -18.73 4.68 -10.91
CA VAL A 436 -18.98 4.11 -12.24
C VAL A 436 -20.36 3.45 -12.26
N SER A 437 -21.17 3.73 -13.29
CA SER A 437 -22.52 3.14 -13.37
C SER A 437 -22.50 1.72 -13.90
N SER A 438 -23.56 0.97 -13.58
CA SER A 438 -23.83 -0.34 -14.18
C SER A 438 -24.15 -0.33 -15.68
N GLN A 439 -24.15 0.85 -16.33
CA GLN A 439 -24.32 0.99 -17.78
C GLN A 439 -23.00 1.28 -18.49
N PHE A 440 -21.89 1.30 -17.75
CA PHE A 440 -20.56 1.57 -18.32
C PHE A 440 -20.18 0.49 -19.33
N SER A 441 -19.84 0.93 -20.55
CA SER A 441 -19.27 0.09 -21.60
C SER A 441 -18.49 0.99 -22.55
N TYR A 442 -17.17 0.87 -22.52
CA TYR A 442 -16.24 1.69 -23.28
C TYR A 442 -15.32 0.80 -24.09
N GLN A 443 -15.28 1.00 -25.40
CA GLN A 443 -14.38 0.27 -26.28
C GLN A 443 -13.20 1.16 -26.66
N TRP A 444 -12.00 0.66 -26.42
CA TRP A 444 -10.76 1.25 -26.89
C TRP A 444 -10.16 0.34 -27.95
N THR A 445 -9.73 0.92 -29.06
CA THR A 445 -8.99 0.20 -30.09
C THR A 445 -7.54 0.61 -30.00
N ASP A 446 -6.66 -0.35 -29.67
CA ASP A 446 -5.23 -0.13 -29.62
C ASP A 446 -4.74 0.35 -31.00
N PRO A 447 -4.07 1.51 -31.08
CA PRO A 447 -3.64 2.04 -32.37
C PRO A 447 -2.47 1.26 -33.00
N VAL A 448 -1.77 0.42 -32.25
CA VAL A 448 -0.60 -0.36 -32.68
C VAL A 448 -1.03 -1.62 -33.41
N ASP A 449 -1.93 -2.41 -32.83
CA ASP A 449 -2.34 -3.71 -33.39
C ASP A 449 -3.80 -3.78 -33.87
N ALA A 450 -4.57 -2.69 -33.67
CA ALA A 450 -5.99 -2.59 -33.98
C ALA A 450 -6.88 -3.61 -33.26
N SER A 451 -6.39 -4.23 -32.18
CA SER A 451 -7.22 -4.99 -31.25
C SER A 451 -8.17 -4.05 -30.52
N THR A 452 -9.37 -4.54 -30.20
CA THR A 452 -10.33 -3.78 -29.40
C THR A 452 -10.41 -4.41 -28.04
N VAL A 453 -10.21 -3.60 -27.00
CA VAL A 453 -10.46 -3.95 -25.61
C VAL A 453 -11.71 -3.20 -25.16
N GLN A 454 -12.63 -3.92 -24.54
CA GLN A 454 -13.81 -3.40 -23.90
C GLN A 454 -13.57 -3.28 -22.39
N PHE A 455 -13.97 -2.14 -21.86
CA PHE A 455 -13.98 -1.83 -20.44
C PHE A 455 -15.43 -1.64 -20.00
N ASP A 456 -15.88 -2.32 -18.98
CA ASP A 456 -17.27 -2.27 -18.53
C ASP A 456 -17.41 -2.24 -17.01
N TYR A 457 -18.65 -2.39 -16.54
CA TYR A 457 -18.96 -2.32 -15.12
C TYR A 457 -18.35 -3.47 -14.31
N ALA A 458 -18.24 -4.67 -14.89
CA ALA A 458 -17.60 -5.78 -14.21
C ALA A 458 -16.13 -5.49 -13.96
N ASP A 459 -15.43 -4.90 -14.92
CA ASP A 459 -14.03 -4.45 -14.75
C ASP A 459 -13.90 -3.44 -13.61
N ALA A 460 -14.82 -2.49 -13.51
CA ALA A 460 -14.79 -1.46 -12.47
C ALA A 460 -14.95 -2.07 -11.06
N LEU A 461 -15.85 -3.05 -10.91
CA LEU A 461 -16.04 -3.79 -9.68
C LEU A 461 -14.83 -4.67 -9.35
N PHE A 462 -14.25 -5.33 -10.35
CA PHE A 462 -13.05 -6.15 -10.18
C PHE A 462 -11.87 -5.31 -9.69
N LEU A 463 -11.58 -4.17 -10.33
CA LEU A 463 -10.52 -3.26 -9.89
C LEU A 463 -10.81 -2.66 -8.51
N SER A 464 -12.07 -2.41 -8.18
CA SER A 464 -12.43 -1.97 -6.84
C SER A 464 -12.19 -3.06 -5.79
N SER A 465 -12.40 -4.33 -6.14
CA SER A 465 -12.05 -5.45 -5.28
C SER A 465 -10.54 -5.50 -5.04
N VAL A 466 -9.74 -5.41 -6.11
CA VAL A 466 -8.26 -5.38 -6.01
C VAL A 466 -7.79 -4.25 -5.11
N ALA A 467 -8.32 -3.04 -5.28
CA ALA A 467 -7.95 -1.89 -4.45
C ALA A 467 -8.27 -2.14 -2.96
N HIS A 468 -9.43 -2.72 -2.65
CA HIS A 468 -9.77 -3.10 -1.28
C HIS A 468 -8.89 -4.24 -0.73
N GLY A 469 -8.54 -5.24 -1.55
CA GLY A 469 -7.61 -6.31 -1.15
C GLY A 469 -6.23 -5.75 -0.80
N MET A 470 -5.69 -4.85 -1.61
CA MET A 470 -4.41 -4.17 -1.35
C MET A 470 -4.48 -3.30 -0.08
N LEU A 471 -5.59 -2.59 0.15
CA LEU A 471 -5.80 -1.85 1.41
C LEU A 471 -5.83 -2.80 2.63
N GLY A 472 -6.42 -3.98 2.48
CA GLY A 472 -6.38 -5.05 3.49
C GLY A 472 -4.93 -5.45 3.82
N GLN A 473 -4.13 -5.72 2.81
CA GLN A 473 -2.71 -6.08 2.98
C GLN A 473 -1.88 -4.97 3.63
N LEU A 474 -2.05 -3.71 3.21
CA LEU A 474 -1.32 -2.59 3.81
C LEU A 474 -1.60 -2.45 5.31
N ASN A 475 -2.85 -2.70 5.71
CA ASN A 475 -3.22 -2.71 7.12
C ASN A 475 -2.62 -3.91 7.87
N ILE A 476 -2.59 -5.11 7.27
CA ILE A 476 -1.86 -6.26 7.86
C ILE A 476 -0.40 -5.90 8.06
N GLN A 477 0.29 -5.40 7.04
CA GLN A 477 1.70 -5.04 7.15
C GLN A 477 1.89 -4.05 8.31
N GLN A 478 1.07 -3.00 8.38
CA GLN A 478 1.16 -2.02 9.46
C GLN A 478 0.89 -2.58 10.86
N ALA A 479 0.17 -3.69 10.99
CA ALA A 479 -0.04 -4.37 12.27
C ALA A 479 1.25 -4.98 12.84
N TYR A 480 2.25 -5.24 11.99
CA TYR A 480 3.51 -5.89 12.35
C TYR A 480 4.70 -4.95 12.31
N ASN A 481 5.63 -5.14 13.26
CA ASN A 481 6.93 -4.49 13.25
C ASN A 481 7.82 -5.17 12.21
N LEU A 482 7.88 -4.58 11.02
CA LEU A 482 8.77 -5.00 9.94
C LEU A 482 9.94 -4.05 9.78
N ASP A 483 10.31 -3.28 10.81
CA ASP A 483 11.31 -2.22 10.73
C ASP A 483 12.74 -2.76 10.89
N ILE A 484 13.53 -2.57 9.84
CA ILE A 484 14.91 -3.03 9.69
C ILE A 484 15.67 -1.90 9.00
N ASP A 485 16.88 -1.60 9.48
CA ASP A 485 17.81 -0.78 8.73
C ASP A 485 18.34 -1.57 7.53
N ILE A 486 17.72 -1.33 6.37
CA ILE A 486 18.04 -2.02 5.11
C ILE A 486 19.52 -1.79 4.75
N SER A 487 20.03 -0.56 4.96
CA SER A 487 21.42 -0.24 4.64
C SER A 487 22.39 -0.99 5.54
N GLU A 488 22.11 -1.11 6.84
CA GLU A 488 22.94 -1.85 7.76
C GLU A 488 23.04 -3.32 7.35
N VAL A 489 21.89 -3.97 7.14
CA VAL A 489 21.80 -5.39 6.84
C VAL A 489 22.44 -5.71 5.49
N GLU A 490 22.10 -4.98 4.43
CA GLU A 490 22.63 -5.22 3.10
C GLU A 490 24.14 -4.95 3.03
N ASN A 491 24.61 -3.85 3.64
CA ASN A 491 26.04 -3.55 3.66
C ASN A 491 26.83 -4.59 4.46
N LYS A 492 26.26 -5.11 5.56
CA LYS A 492 26.89 -6.19 6.33
C LYS A 492 26.97 -7.47 5.51
N LEU A 493 25.87 -7.88 4.88
CA LEU A 493 25.82 -9.01 3.96
C LEU A 493 26.88 -8.85 2.87
N ARG A 494 27.00 -7.69 2.22
CA ARG A 494 28.03 -7.47 1.18
C ARG A 494 29.45 -7.59 1.72
N THR A 495 29.76 -6.99 2.88
CA THR A 495 31.13 -7.02 3.42
C THR A 495 31.57 -8.38 3.93
N GLU A 496 30.62 -9.21 4.36
CA GLU A 496 30.88 -10.53 4.94
C GLU A 496 30.67 -11.68 3.93
N ASN A 497 29.97 -11.46 2.81
CA ASN A 497 29.67 -12.48 1.80
C ASN A 497 30.59 -12.44 0.57
N SER A 498 31.92 -12.53 0.73
CA SER A 498 32.64 -13.29 -0.30
C SER A 498 32.06 -14.71 -0.30
N LEU A 499 31.77 -15.32 -1.45
CA LEU A 499 31.11 -16.63 -1.56
C LEU A 499 31.67 -17.70 -0.61
N ASP A 500 32.96 -17.60 -0.26
CA ASP A 500 33.66 -18.53 0.64
C ASP A 500 33.58 -18.20 2.15
N GLN A 501 32.97 -17.08 2.57
CA GLN A 501 33.05 -16.57 3.96
C GLN A 501 31.76 -16.02 4.55
N ARG A 502 30.57 -16.47 4.12
CA ARG A 502 29.30 -15.98 4.70
C ARG A 502 29.27 -16.19 6.22
N THR A 503 29.56 -15.14 7.00
CA THR A 503 29.57 -15.18 8.47
C THR A 503 28.28 -14.66 9.09
N TYR A 504 27.55 -13.79 8.39
CA TYR A 504 26.27 -13.28 8.87
C TYR A 504 25.15 -14.28 8.57
N THR A 505 24.64 -14.91 9.61
CA THR A 505 23.64 -15.98 9.50
C THR A 505 22.23 -15.48 9.77
N ALA A 506 21.21 -16.26 9.39
CA ALA A 506 19.82 -15.98 9.76
C ALA A 506 19.63 -15.93 11.29
N GLU A 507 20.33 -16.78 12.04
CA GLU A 507 20.39 -16.71 13.51
C GLU A 507 20.93 -15.35 13.99
N ASP A 508 22.05 -14.86 13.43
CA ASP A 508 22.63 -13.56 13.80
C ASP A 508 21.67 -12.40 13.47
N PHE A 509 20.98 -12.48 12.34
CA PHE A 509 19.97 -11.50 11.92
C PHE A 509 18.80 -11.45 12.91
N LEU A 510 18.19 -12.60 13.22
CA LEU A 510 17.06 -12.68 14.15
C LEU A 510 17.44 -12.30 15.60
N GLN A 511 18.70 -12.49 16.00
CA GLN A 511 19.21 -12.01 17.28
C GLN A 511 19.43 -10.49 17.30
N ALA A 512 19.85 -9.90 16.17
CA ALA A 512 20.03 -8.46 16.04
C ALA A 512 18.70 -7.69 15.96
N HIS A 513 17.65 -8.33 15.44
CA HIS A 513 16.33 -7.71 15.25
C HIS A 513 15.23 -8.48 16.02
N PRO A 514 15.24 -8.45 17.37
CA PRO A 514 14.32 -9.25 18.18
C PRO A 514 12.85 -8.85 18.04
N GLU A 515 12.57 -7.61 17.60
CA GLU A 515 11.21 -7.09 17.42
C GLU A 515 10.64 -7.38 16.01
N LEU A 516 11.45 -7.87 15.07
CA LEU A 516 11.00 -8.16 13.71
C LEU A 516 9.89 -9.22 13.72
N GLY A 517 8.74 -8.89 13.12
CA GLY A 517 7.57 -9.77 13.06
C GLY A 517 6.65 -9.69 14.28
N THR A 518 7.02 -8.94 15.32
CA THR A 518 6.15 -8.75 16.48
C THR A 518 4.94 -7.86 16.15
N LEU A 519 3.85 -8.00 16.91
CA LEU A 519 2.67 -7.13 16.77
C LEU A 519 2.95 -5.72 17.33
N LYS A 520 2.57 -4.67 16.59
CA LYS A 520 2.66 -3.28 17.07
C LYS A 520 1.56 -2.96 18.09
N ALA A 521 1.73 -1.90 18.88
CA ALA A 521 0.75 -1.52 19.90
C ALA A 521 -0.68 -1.26 19.38
N ASP A 522 -0.84 -0.83 18.12
CA ASP A 522 -2.12 -0.57 17.46
C ASP A 522 -2.60 -1.72 16.55
N TYR A 523 -2.00 -2.91 16.65
CA TYR A 523 -2.25 -4.03 15.72
C TYR A 523 -3.74 -4.37 15.59
N THR A 524 -4.52 -4.37 16.68
CA THR A 524 -5.95 -4.72 16.64
C THR A 524 -6.74 -3.80 15.73
N THR A 525 -6.50 -2.49 15.81
CA THR A 525 -7.16 -1.50 14.94
C THR A 525 -6.79 -1.72 13.48
N ARG A 526 -5.53 -2.09 13.22
CA ARG A 526 -5.04 -2.37 11.86
C ARG A 526 -5.66 -3.64 11.30
N LEU A 527 -5.67 -4.72 12.07
CA LEU A 527 -6.24 -6.00 11.63
C LEU A 527 -7.76 -5.93 11.46
N ASP A 528 -8.47 -5.19 12.32
CA ASP A 528 -9.91 -4.94 12.16
C ASP A 528 -10.21 -4.18 10.87
N GLU A 529 -9.46 -3.12 10.56
CA GLU A 529 -9.63 -2.40 9.31
C GLU A 529 -9.22 -3.28 8.12
N SER A 530 -8.18 -4.09 8.24
CA SER A 530 -7.79 -5.06 7.21
C SER A 530 -8.92 -6.03 6.88
N LYS A 531 -9.51 -6.67 7.90
CA LYS A 531 -10.64 -7.59 7.77
C LYS A 531 -11.84 -6.94 7.09
N LYS A 532 -12.13 -5.69 7.43
CA LYS A 532 -13.20 -4.90 6.79
C LYS A 532 -12.90 -4.64 5.31
N GLN A 533 -11.65 -4.37 4.95
CA GLN A 533 -11.24 -4.16 3.56
C GLN A 533 -11.29 -5.46 2.75
N PHE A 534 -10.84 -6.60 3.30
CA PHE A 534 -11.01 -7.90 2.64
C PHE A 534 -12.48 -8.29 2.45
N ASN A 535 -13.34 -8.03 3.42
CA ASN A 535 -14.79 -8.21 3.26
C ASN A 535 -15.35 -7.40 2.09
N LYS A 536 -14.95 -6.12 1.97
CA LYS A 536 -15.32 -5.29 0.81
C LYS A 536 -14.75 -5.84 -0.48
N ALA A 537 -13.51 -6.32 -0.48
CA ALA A 537 -12.89 -6.92 -1.66
C ALA A 537 -13.69 -8.13 -2.15
N ALA A 538 -14.06 -9.03 -1.23
CA ALA A 538 -14.88 -10.21 -1.55
C ALA A 538 -16.27 -9.80 -2.08
N ASP A 539 -16.93 -8.82 -1.47
CA ASP A 539 -18.23 -8.31 -1.93
C ASP A 539 -18.17 -7.70 -3.34
N GLN A 540 -17.14 -6.90 -3.62
CA GLN A 540 -16.95 -6.31 -4.94
C GLN A 540 -16.62 -7.37 -6.00
N LEU A 541 -15.84 -8.40 -5.65
CA LEU A 541 -15.50 -9.49 -6.59
C LEU A 541 -16.71 -10.36 -6.93
N LEU A 542 -17.54 -10.69 -5.92
CA LEU A 542 -18.81 -11.38 -6.15
C LEU A 542 -19.76 -10.56 -7.03
N ALA A 543 -19.81 -9.24 -6.82
CA ALA A 543 -20.57 -8.34 -7.67
C ALA A 543 -20.01 -8.30 -9.10
N ALA A 544 -18.68 -8.29 -9.27
CA ALA A 544 -18.02 -8.31 -10.58
C ALA A 544 -18.40 -9.57 -11.36
N PHE A 545 -18.30 -10.75 -10.76
CA PHE A 545 -18.70 -12.01 -11.41
C PHE A 545 -20.19 -12.05 -11.75
N THR A 546 -21.04 -11.51 -10.88
CA THR A 546 -22.47 -11.39 -11.20
C THR A 546 -22.70 -10.47 -12.40
N ALA A 547 -21.96 -9.36 -12.51
CA ALA A 547 -22.04 -8.47 -13.67
C ALA A 547 -21.56 -9.15 -14.96
N MET A 548 -20.45 -9.90 -14.91
CA MET A 548 -19.94 -10.68 -16.06
C MET A 548 -20.96 -11.72 -16.55
N GLU A 549 -21.69 -12.37 -15.64
CA GLU A 549 -22.76 -13.31 -16.03
C GLU A 549 -23.97 -12.63 -16.69
N GLU A 550 -24.22 -11.36 -16.35
CA GLU A 550 -25.32 -10.56 -16.90
C GLU A 550 -24.99 -9.95 -18.26
N GLU A 551 -23.70 -9.90 -18.63
CA GLU A 551 -23.24 -9.44 -19.93
C GLU A 551 -23.73 -10.35 -21.08
N THR A 552 -23.88 -9.76 -22.26
CA THR A 552 -24.47 -10.46 -23.43
C THR A 552 -23.60 -10.39 -24.68
N ASP A 553 -22.48 -9.70 -24.58
CA ASP A 553 -21.45 -9.52 -25.58
C ASP A 553 -20.29 -10.50 -25.41
N ASP A 554 -19.28 -10.35 -26.25
CA ASP A 554 -18.19 -11.30 -26.42
C ASP A 554 -17.13 -11.11 -25.34
N GLN A 555 -17.05 -12.01 -24.36
CA GLN A 555 -16.10 -11.89 -23.26
C GLN A 555 -14.62 -11.83 -23.70
N ARG A 556 -14.27 -12.23 -24.93
CA ARG A 556 -12.88 -12.25 -25.40
C ARG A 556 -12.28 -10.86 -25.60
N ASN A 557 -13.11 -9.83 -25.77
CA ASN A 557 -12.62 -8.47 -25.88
C ASN A 557 -12.69 -7.73 -24.54
N ASN A 558 -13.21 -8.33 -23.47
CA ASN A 558 -13.25 -7.69 -22.15
C ASN A 558 -11.85 -7.57 -21.55
N PHE A 559 -11.62 -6.47 -20.85
CA PHE A 559 -10.36 -6.19 -20.16
C PHE A 559 -10.08 -7.24 -19.09
N ILE A 560 -11.04 -7.49 -18.19
CA ILE A 560 -11.06 -8.65 -17.31
C ILE A 560 -12.05 -9.66 -17.90
N ASN A 561 -11.53 -10.77 -18.44
CA ASN A 561 -12.35 -11.81 -19.04
C ASN A 561 -12.33 -13.10 -18.23
N PHE A 562 -13.49 -13.74 -18.16
CA PHE A 562 -13.61 -15.16 -17.85
C PHE A 562 -13.82 -15.88 -19.16
N TYR A 563 -12.79 -16.58 -19.63
CA TYR A 563 -12.85 -17.25 -20.91
C TYR A 563 -12.38 -18.69 -20.79
N THR A 564 -13.31 -19.61 -21.09
CA THR A 564 -13.01 -21.03 -21.10
C THR A 564 -13.29 -21.61 -22.48
N GLU A 565 -12.25 -22.20 -23.07
CA GLU A 565 -12.34 -22.87 -24.35
C GLU A 565 -12.36 -24.39 -24.21
N ASP A 566 -13.01 -25.04 -25.17
CA ASP A 566 -12.72 -26.40 -25.54
C ASP A 566 -11.91 -26.41 -26.83
N CYS A 567 -10.65 -26.83 -26.70
CA CYS A 567 -9.76 -26.98 -27.81
C CYS A 567 -9.72 -28.44 -28.28
N ALA A 568 -9.89 -28.64 -29.58
CA ALA A 568 -9.82 -29.96 -30.20
C ALA A 568 -9.12 -29.90 -31.56
N TRP A 569 -8.47 -31.01 -31.92
CA TRP A 569 -7.95 -31.18 -33.27
C TRP A 569 -9.11 -31.52 -34.23
N ILE A 570 -9.47 -30.57 -35.09
CA ILE A 570 -10.45 -30.78 -36.17
C ILE A 570 -9.67 -30.98 -37.47
N GLY A 571 -9.45 -32.24 -37.82
CA GLY A 571 -8.59 -32.60 -38.96
C GLY A 571 -7.11 -32.34 -38.65
N SER A 572 -6.51 -31.34 -39.31
CA SER A 572 -5.13 -30.92 -39.08
C SER A 572 -5.00 -29.51 -38.49
N ALA A 573 -6.11 -28.92 -38.03
CA ALA A 573 -6.13 -27.64 -37.35
C ALA A 573 -6.45 -27.85 -35.87
N TYR A 574 -5.76 -27.11 -35.00
CA TYR A 574 -6.11 -27.00 -33.59
C TYR A 574 -7.09 -25.84 -33.47
N GLU A 575 -8.35 -26.15 -33.20
CA GLU A 575 -9.42 -25.17 -33.10
C GLU A 575 -9.90 -25.11 -31.66
N CYS A 576 -10.00 -23.90 -31.11
CA CYS A 576 -10.57 -23.66 -29.80
C CYS A 576 -11.92 -22.95 -29.99
N THR A 577 -12.95 -23.46 -29.33
CA THR A 577 -14.29 -22.86 -29.32
C THR A 577 -14.66 -22.53 -27.89
N GLU A 578 -15.24 -21.36 -27.69
CA GLU A 578 -15.79 -20.94 -26.41
C GLU A 578 -16.79 -21.99 -25.89
N ASN A 579 -16.64 -22.36 -24.62
CA ASN A 579 -17.55 -23.25 -23.91
C ASN A 579 -18.30 -22.45 -22.82
N PRO A 580 -19.50 -21.90 -23.12
CA PRO A 580 -20.26 -21.10 -22.17
C PRO A 580 -20.77 -21.91 -20.97
N GLU A 581 -21.01 -23.22 -21.12
CA GLU A 581 -21.44 -24.06 -20.00
C GLU A 581 -20.32 -24.23 -18.97
N LYS A 582 -19.08 -24.39 -19.46
CA LYS A 582 -17.89 -24.52 -18.61
C LYS A 582 -17.48 -23.18 -18.01
N MET A 583 -17.57 -22.09 -18.77
CA MET A 583 -17.38 -20.74 -18.25
C MET A 583 -18.36 -20.42 -17.11
N ALA A 584 -19.66 -20.72 -17.28
CA ALA A 584 -20.65 -20.54 -16.22
C ALA A 584 -20.36 -21.41 -14.99
N ALA A 585 -19.91 -22.66 -15.18
CA ALA A 585 -19.50 -23.53 -14.08
C ALA A 585 -18.26 -22.99 -13.34
N ASP A 586 -17.26 -22.50 -14.08
CA ASP A 586 -16.03 -21.91 -13.52
C ASP A 586 -16.36 -20.63 -12.72
N ILE A 587 -17.29 -19.79 -13.20
CA ILE A 587 -17.76 -18.59 -12.48
C ILE A 587 -18.50 -18.97 -11.20
N GLU A 588 -19.43 -19.93 -11.24
CA GLU A 588 -20.17 -20.38 -10.05
C GLU A 588 -19.23 -21.01 -9.00
N GLU A 589 -18.22 -21.77 -9.45
CA GLU A 589 -17.17 -22.28 -8.56
C GLU A 589 -16.38 -21.13 -7.93
N ALA A 590 -15.96 -20.14 -8.72
CA ALA A 590 -15.21 -18.99 -8.20
C ALA A 590 -16.04 -18.18 -7.18
N LYS A 591 -17.34 -17.97 -7.43
CA LYS A 591 -18.26 -17.32 -6.48
C LYS A 591 -18.38 -18.11 -5.19
N ALA A 592 -18.50 -19.44 -5.26
CA ALA A 592 -18.53 -20.29 -4.08
C ALA A 592 -17.24 -20.17 -3.25
N ASN A 593 -16.08 -20.19 -3.91
CA ASN A 593 -14.77 -20.05 -3.25
C ASN A 593 -14.60 -18.68 -2.58
N ILE A 594 -15.06 -17.59 -3.22
CA ILE A 594 -15.00 -16.24 -2.62
C ILE A 594 -15.95 -16.13 -1.43
N ALA A 595 -17.15 -16.72 -1.51
CA ALA A 595 -18.08 -16.75 -0.38
C ALA A 595 -17.48 -17.53 0.80
N GLN A 596 -16.86 -18.69 0.56
CA GLN A 596 -16.14 -19.45 1.57
C GLN A 596 -14.97 -18.66 2.17
N PHE A 597 -14.15 -18.00 1.33
CA PHE A 597 -13.08 -17.12 1.80
C PHE A 597 -13.62 -16.01 2.70
N LYS A 598 -14.74 -15.39 2.32
CA LYS A 598 -15.37 -14.35 3.12
C LYS A 598 -15.83 -14.88 4.48
N ASP A 599 -16.46 -16.05 4.52
CA ASP A 599 -16.84 -16.73 5.77
C ASP A 599 -15.59 -17.05 6.61
N ALA A 600 -14.49 -17.43 5.96
CA ALA A 600 -13.23 -17.78 6.62
C ALA A 600 -12.57 -16.61 7.36
N LEU A 601 -12.90 -15.36 6.99
CA LEU A 601 -12.45 -14.17 7.73
C LEU A 601 -13.03 -14.09 9.16
N ASP A 602 -14.17 -14.75 9.40
CA ASP A 602 -14.93 -14.67 10.66
C ASP A 602 -14.94 -15.97 11.48
N GLN A 603 -14.66 -17.11 10.84
CA GLN A 603 -14.75 -18.43 11.47
C GLN A 603 -13.93 -19.46 10.69
N PRO A 604 -13.63 -20.63 11.30
CA PRO A 604 -13.10 -21.77 10.56
C PRO A 604 -13.96 -22.17 9.37
N VAL A 605 -13.33 -22.42 8.23
CA VAL A 605 -13.97 -22.94 7.01
C VAL A 605 -13.22 -24.17 6.53
N ILE A 606 -13.99 -25.13 6.00
CA ILE A 606 -13.47 -26.34 5.37
C ILE A 606 -13.38 -26.07 3.87
N PHE A 607 -12.18 -26.12 3.33
CA PHE A 607 -11.94 -26.09 1.89
C PHE A 607 -12.07 -27.52 1.36
N GLU A 608 -13.18 -27.80 0.69
CA GLU A 608 -13.46 -29.09 0.06
C GLU A 608 -12.95 -29.10 -1.38
N ASN A 609 -11.91 -29.88 -1.66
CA ASN A 609 -11.40 -30.05 -3.02
C ASN A 609 -12.30 -30.95 -3.89
N ASP A 610 -12.94 -31.95 -3.27
CA ASP A 610 -13.94 -32.82 -3.87
C ASP A 610 -15.13 -33.02 -2.91
N PRO A 611 -16.34 -32.54 -3.23
CA PRO A 611 -17.52 -32.76 -2.39
C PRO A 611 -17.86 -34.25 -2.16
N ALA A 612 -17.30 -35.16 -2.96
CA ALA A 612 -17.47 -36.60 -2.81
C ALA A 612 -16.39 -37.26 -1.93
N ASP A 613 -15.27 -36.60 -1.67
CA ASP A 613 -14.15 -37.10 -0.88
C ASP A 613 -13.74 -36.10 0.19
N SER A 614 -14.05 -36.41 1.44
CA SER A 614 -13.68 -35.54 2.57
C SER A 614 -12.32 -35.91 3.18
N SER A 615 -11.55 -36.79 2.53
CA SER A 615 -10.29 -37.31 3.08
C SER A 615 -9.09 -36.39 2.89
N ASP A 616 -9.26 -35.33 2.11
CA ASP A 616 -8.29 -34.26 1.83
C ASP A 616 -8.85 -32.86 2.17
N ASN A 617 -9.92 -32.80 2.97
CA ASN A 617 -10.54 -31.55 3.40
C ASN A 617 -9.60 -30.77 4.35
N GLU A 618 -9.31 -29.52 4.02
CA GLU A 618 -8.47 -28.67 4.85
C GLU A 618 -9.32 -27.70 5.66
N THR A 619 -9.12 -27.63 6.98
CA THR A 619 -9.80 -26.64 7.83
C THR A 619 -8.85 -25.49 8.14
N ILE A 620 -9.19 -24.30 7.65
CA ILE A 620 -8.43 -23.06 7.84
C ILE A 620 -9.30 -22.05 8.58
N ASP A 621 -8.72 -21.34 9.55
CA ASP A 621 -9.38 -20.28 10.31
C ASP A 621 -8.65 -18.94 10.17
N PHE A 622 -8.98 -18.18 9.12
CA PHE A 622 -8.38 -16.85 8.93
C PHE A 622 -8.81 -15.85 9.99
N SER A 623 -9.84 -16.14 10.81
CA SER A 623 -10.18 -15.24 11.92
C SER A 623 -9.03 -15.10 12.92
N ARG A 624 -8.22 -16.16 13.10
CA ARG A 624 -7.00 -16.15 13.91
C ARG A 624 -5.98 -15.11 13.44
N LEU A 625 -5.82 -14.95 12.12
CA LEU A 625 -4.92 -13.94 11.56
C LEU A 625 -5.31 -12.53 12.01
N PHE A 626 -6.61 -12.25 12.08
CA PHE A 626 -7.14 -10.94 12.49
C PHE A 626 -7.24 -10.75 14.01
N GLU A 627 -7.16 -11.83 14.79
CA GLU A 627 -6.93 -11.73 16.24
C GLU A 627 -5.51 -11.25 16.58
N GLY A 628 -4.58 -11.33 15.62
CA GLY A 628 -3.18 -10.92 15.75
C GLY A 628 -2.31 -12.09 16.15
N ILE A 629 -1.50 -12.55 15.20
CA ILE A 629 -0.58 -13.66 15.40
C ILE A 629 0.84 -13.10 15.44
N ASP A 630 1.50 -13.12 16.60
CA ASP A 630 2.89 -12.64 16.68
C ASP A 630 3.83 -13.53 15.85
N LEU A 631 4.36 -12.96 14.74
CA LEU A 631 5.17 -13.70 13.77
C LEU A 631 6.52 -14.08 14.35
N ARG A 632 7.05 -13.27 15.27
CA ARG A 632 8.35 -13.55 15.90
C ARG A 632 8.27 -14.80 16.76
N GLU A 633 7.14 -15.01 17.42
CA GLU A 633 6.93 -16.11 18.37
C GLU A 633 6.77 -17.50 17.72
N GLN A 634 6.46 -17.60 16.41
CA GLN A 634 6.51 -18.90 15.72
C GLN A 634 7.35 -18.89 14.44
N ILE A 635 8.40 -18.05 14.45
CA ILE A 635 9.61 -18.42 13.73
C ILE A 635 10.27 -19.57 14.51
N PRO A 636 10.57 -20.72 13.86
CA PRO A 636 11.23 -21.82 14.54
C PRO A 636 12.63 -21.43 15.02
N PRO A 637 13.21 -22.13 16.00
CA PRO A 637 14.60 -21.92 16.38
C PRO A 637 15.51 -22.06 15.15
N VAL A 638 16.32 -21.04 14.86
CA VAL A 638 17.27 -21.06 13.74
C VAL A 638 18.68 -21.24 14.29
N LYS A 639 19.46 -22.14 13.69
CA LYS A 639 20.88 -22.33 14.02
C LYS A 639 21.73 -22.10 12.79
N GLY A 640 22.52 -21.03 12.78
CA GLY A 640 23.15 -20.52 11.57
C GLY A 640 22.09 -20.18 10.52
N ASN A 641 22.05 -20.92 9.40
CA ASN A 641 21.07 -20.74 8.32
C ASN A 641 20.05 -21.88 8.21
N VAL A 642 20.09 -22.85 9.12
CA VAL A 642 19.19 -24.00 9.09
C VAL A 642 17.97 -23.68 9.97
N PRO A 643 16.75 -23.65 9.40
CA PRO A 643 15.54 -23.51 10.19
C PRO A 643 15.27 -24.81 10.94
N GLY A 644 14.85 -24.72 12.20
CA GLY A 644 14.32 -25.86 12.94
C GLY A 644 12.86 -26.13 12.61
N MET A 645 12.27 -27.09 13.35
CA MET A 645 10.83 -27.32 13.37
C MET A 645 10.09 -26.18 14.06
N PHE A 646 8.90 -25.84 13.58
CA PHE A 646 7.95 -25.00 14.30
C PHE A 646 7.60 -25.65 15.64
N GLU A 647 7.62 -24.87 16.72
CA GLU A 647 7.11 -25.34 18.01
C GLU A 647 5.58 -25.57 17.95
N ASP A 648 4.89 -24.77 17.13
CA ASP A 648 3.47 -24.93 16.79
C ASP A 648 3.27 -25.01 15.27
N PRO A 649 3.10 -26.21 14.69
CA PRO A 649 2.84 -26.39 13.25
C PRO A 649 1.41 -25.97 12.84
N THR A 650 0.54 -25.60 13.78
CA THR A 650 -0.81 -25.08 13.47
C THR A 650 -0.83 -23.57 13.22
N LEU A 651 0.28 -22.88 13.48
CA LEU A 651 0.42 -21.43 13.37
C LEU A 651 -0.66 -20.69 14.18
N ASP A 652 -0.78 -21.02 15.47
CA ASP A 652 -1.82 -20.52 16.39
C ASP A 652 -3.25 -20.90 15.97
N ASN A 653 -3.45 -22.18 15.62
CA ASN A 653 -4.71 -22.73 15.11
C ASN A 653 -5.23 -22.06 13.82
N LEU A 654 -4.39 -21.35 13.07
CA LEU A 654 -4.72 -20.93 11.71
C LEU A 654 -4.98 -22.17 10.83
N LEU A 655 -4.17 -23.21 11.02
CA LEU A 655 -4.28 -24.52 10.39
C LEU A 655 -4.85 -25.53 11.40
N ILE A 656 -6.14 -25.83 11.35
CA ILE A 656 -6.83 -26.63 12.38
C ILE A 656 -6.74 -28.12 12.09
N ASP A 657 -7.02 -28.50 10.85
CA ASP A 657 -6.99 -29.88 10.38
C ASP A 657 -6.42 -29.85 8.97
N THR A 658 -5.09 -29.88 8.90
CA THR A 658 -4.37 -29.99 7.63
C THR A 658 -3.90 -31.41 7.46
N HIS A 659 -4.15 -31.98 6.29
CA HIS A 659 -3.62 -33.29 5.92
C HIS A 659 -2.10 -33.28 5.67
N PHE A 660 -1.45 -32.12 5.81
CA PHE A 660 -0.01 -31.93 5.80
C PHE A 660 0.50 -31.45 7.17
N ASP A 661 1.67 -31.93 7.57
CA ASP A 661 2.39 -31.51 8.78
C ASP A 661 3.47 -30.51 8.38
N LEU A 662 3.38 -29.25 8.82
CA LEU A 662 4.38 -28.21 8.53
C LEU A 662 5.79 -28.57 9.02
N ASN A 663 5.90 -29.49 9.98
CA ASN A 663 7.16 -30.02 10.51
C ASN A 663 7.56 -31.36 9.91
N GLN A 664 6.89 -31.79 8.85
CA GLN A 664 7.26 -33.03 8.18
C GLN A 664 8.70 -32.93 7.66
N ASP A 665 9.52 -33.87 8.11
CA ASP A 665 10.93 -34.04 7.78
C ASP A 665 11.14 -35.51 7.42
N LEU A 666 10.98 -35.80 6.13
CA LEU A 666 11.00 -37.13 5.54
C LEU A 666 12.43 -37.64 5.34
N ASP A 667 13.41 -36.75 5.24
CA ASP A 667 14.82 -37.10 5.07
C ASP A 667 15.63 -37.10 6.39
N GLU A 668 14.99 -36.71 7.50
CA GLU A 668 15.53 -36.66 8.86
C GLU A 668 16.72 -35.70 9.02
N ASP A 669 16.78 -34.62 8.22
CA ASP A 669 17.86 -33.62 8.27
C ASP A 669 17.72 -32.61 9.43
N GLY A 670 16.56 -32.60 10.11
CA GLY A 670 16.23 -31.70 11.22
C GLY A 670 15.55 -30.41 10.80
N SER A 671 15.22 -30.26 9.52
CA SER A 671 14.52 -29.12 8.91
C SER A 671 13.21 -29.62 8.27
N PRO A 672 12.11 -28.85 8.31
CA PRO A 672 10.90 -29.28 7.64
C PRO A 672 11.03 -29.28 6.11
N ASP A 673 10.72 -30.39 5.44
CA ASP A 673 10.79 -30.54 3.96
C ASP A 673 9.98 -29.46 3.23
N LEU A 674 8.80 -29.16 3.78
CA LEU A 674 7.90 -28.13 3.24
C LEU A 674 8.57 -26.76 3.21
N LEU A 675 9.50 -26.48 4.12
CA LEU A 675 10.30 -25.26 4.16
C LEU A 675 11.63 -25.39 3.42
N VAL A 676 12.21 -26.59 3.36
CA VAL A 676 13.47 -26.85 2.63
C VAL A 676 13.28 -26.49 1.15
N GLY A 677 12.11 -26.73 0.55
CA GLY A 677 11.77 -26.28 -0.80
C GLY A 677 11.69 -24.76 -1.00
N PHE A 678 11.34 -23.97 0.03
CA PHE A 678 11.38 -22.51 -0.02
C PHE A 678 12.80 -21.94 0.16
N SER A 679 13.70 -22.69 0.82
CA SER A 679 15.14 -22.37 0.89
C SER A 679 15.93 -22.88 -0.33
N GLN A 680 15.42 -23.89 -1.03
CA GLN A 680 15.99 -24.50 -2.23
C GLN A 680 15.11 -24.23 -3.45
N PHE A 681 15.07 -22.95 -3.86
CA PHE A 681 14.41 -22.50 -5.10
C PHE A 681 14.79 -23.34 -6.35
N GLY A 682 15.89 -24.10 -6.31
CA GLY A 682 16.39 -24.92 -7.41
C GLY A 682 15.63 -26.22 -7.70
N ALA A 683 15.12 -26.95 -6.70
CA ALA A 683 14.56 -28.31 -6.92
C ALA A 683 13.27 -28.30 -7.77
N PRO A 684 12.26 -27.45 -7.47
CA PRO A 684 11.09 -27.29 -8.33
C PRO A 684 11.41 -26.69 -9.70
N LEU A 685 12.51 -25.93 -9.82
CA LEU A 685 12.96 -25.37 -11.10
C LEU A 685 13.55 -26.43 -12.03
N VAL A 686 14.15 -27.50 -11.51
CA VAL A 686 14.79 -28.54 -12.33
C VAL A 686 13.96 -29.80 -12.47
N SER A 687 13.19 -30.18 -11.46
CA SER A 687 12.39 -31.41 -11.47
C SER A 687 11.34 -31.42 -12.59
N GLY A 688 11.26 -32.53 -13.33
CA GLY A 688 10.34 -32.71 -14.46
C GLY A 688 10.73 -31.95 -15.73
N ARG A 689 11.87 -31.25 -15.76
CA ARG A 689 12.30 -30.44 -16.90
C ARG A 689 13.32 -31.15 -17.78
N THR A 690 13.35 -30.71 -19.03
CA THR A 690 14.34 -31.11 -20.04
C THR A 690 15.14 -29.89 -20.46
N PHE A 691 16.46 -29.99 -20.39
CA PHE A 691 17.40 -28.93 -20.70
C PHE A 691 18.24 -29.31 -21.90
N ASP A 692 18.38 -28.42 -22.87
CA ASP A 692 19.30 -28.60 -23.98
C ASP A 692 20.66 -28.00 -23.63
N ILE A 693 21.71 -28.81 -23.69
CA ILE A 693 23.07 -28.46 -23.29
C ILE A 693 23.93 -28.28 -24.54
N LEU A 694 24.53 -27.09 -24.69
CA LEU A 694 25.40 -26.74 -25.82
C LEU A 694 26.83 -26.46 -25.34
N TRP A 695 27.69 -27.49 -25.31
CA TRP A 695 29.14 -27.36 -25.01
C TRP A 695 29.91 -26.80 -26.22
N SER A 696 29.75 -25.51 -26.51
CA SER A 696 30.38 -24.84 -27.66
C SER A 696 31.91 -25.04 -27.75
N TYR A 697 32.60 -25.19 -26.62
CA TYR A 697 34.04 -25.42 -26.55
C TYR A 697 34.49 -26.84 -26.91
N CYS A 698 33.64 -27.85 -26.70
CA CYS A 698 33.99 -29.26 -26.91
C CYS A 698 33.20 -29.91 -28.06
N GLY A 699 32.36 -29.14 -28.76
CA GLY A 699 31.55 -29.62 -29.87
C GLY A 699 30.55 -30.69 -29.46
N VAL A 700 30.08 -30.64 -28.22
CA VAL A 700 29.08 -31.58 -27.70
C VAL A 700 27.76 -30.84 -27.55
N SER A 701 26.70 -31.40 -28.11
CA SER A 701 25.32 -30.99 -27.78
C SER A 701 24.62 -32.14 -27.10
N GLY A 702 23.85 -31.88 -26.05
CA GLY A 702 23.08 -32.89 -25.36
C GLY A 702 21.77 -32.38 -24.82
N THR A 703 21.02 -33.27 -24.21
CA THR A 703 19.74 -33.00 -23.57
C THR A 703 19.75 -33.70 -22.21
N LEU A 704 19.60 -32.94 -21.13
CA LEU A 704 19.47 -33.40 -19.75
C LEU A 704 18.00 -33.34 -19.32
N GLN A 705 17.39 -34.49 -19.09
CA GLN A 705 16.07 -34.61 -18.50
C GLN A 705 16.20 -34.95 -17.03
N ILE A 706 15.70 -34.07 -16.16
CA ILE A 706 15.58 -34.31 -14.73
C ILE A 706 14.15 -34.81 -14.49
N ASN A 707 14.01 -36.06 -14.04
CA ASN A 707 12.72 -36.67 -13.80
C ASN A 707 12.22 -36.34 -12.38
N GLU A 708 10.90 -36.37 -12.21
CA GLU A 708 10.24 -36.11 -10.91
C GLU A 708 10.57 -37.14 -9.83
N ASP A 709 11.03 -38.33 -10.21
CA ASP A 709 11.35 -39.44 -9.31
C ASP A 709 12.82 -39.43 -8.83
N SER A 710 13.44 -38.25 -8.76
CA SER A 710 14.86 -38.06 -8.38
C SER A 710 15.86 -38.77 -9.30
N THR A 711 15.47 -39.11 -10.53
CA THR A 711 16.38 -39.67 -11.54
C THR A 711 16.64 -38.68 -12.67
N TYR A 712 17.73 -38.86 -13.43
CA TYR A 712 17.99 -38.07 -14.63
C TYR A 712 18.37 -38.94 -15.82
N ASN A 713 18.14 -38.41 -17.03
CA ASN A 713 18.63 -38.96 -18.29
C ASN A 713 19.40 -37.86 -19.03
N TYR A 714 20.65 -38.09 -19.37
CA TYR A 714 21.45 -37.19 -20.19
C TYR A 714 21.85 -37.87 -21.49
N THR A 715 21.44 -37.31 -22.63
CA THR A 715 21.85 -37.77 -23.97
C THR A 715 22.78 -36.74 -24.57
N TRP A 716 23.92 -37.12 -25.15
CA TRP A 716 24.78 -36.17 -25.85
C TRP A 716 25.34 -36.73 -27.16
N SER A 717 25.62 -35.84 -28.10
CA SER A 717 26.29 -36.12 -29.37
C SER A 717 27.56 -35.28 -29.47
N ASP A 718 28.69 -35.94 -29.69
CA ASP A 718 29.95 -35.29 -30.02
C ASP A 718 30.01 -35.04 -31.53
N TRP A 719 30.18 -33.78 -31.94
CA TRP A 719 30.25 -33.38 -33.35
C TRP A 719 31.55 -33.84 -34.04
N TYR A 720 32.59 -34.19 -33.27
CA TYR A 720 33.90 -34.59 -33.78
C TYR A 720 34.05 -36.10 -33.95
N THR A 721 33.29 -36.89 -33.20
CA THR A 721 33.26 -38.35 -33.35
C THR A 721 31.96 -38.77 -34.01
N ASN A 722 32.00 -39.54 -35.10
CA ASN A 722 30.79 -40.14 -35.70
C ASN A 722 30.17 -41.25 -34.82
N ASP A 723 30.50 -41.26 -33.53
CA ASP A 723 29.90 -42.17 -32.57
C ASP A 723 28.48 -41.65 -32.29
N GLY A 724 27.50 -42.54 -32.39
CA GLY A 724 26.10 -42.19 -32.16
C GLY A 724 25.88 -41.55 -30.78
N PRO A 725 24.70 -40.95 -30.56
CA PRO A 725 24.39 -40.29 -29.30
C PRO A 725 24.65 -41.23 -28.11
N GLN A 726 25.47 -40.74 -27.19
CA GLN A 726 25.77 -41.41 -25.93
C GLN A 726 24.69 -41.05 -24.91
N GLN A 727 24.48 -41.92 -23.94
CA GLN A 727 23.47 -41.72 -22.90
C GLN A 727 24.05 -42.05 -21.53
N SER A 728 23.65 -41.28 -20.52
CA SER A 728 23.88 -41.54 -19.10
C SER A 728 22.57 -41.38 -18.37
N SER A 729 22.41 -42.13 -17.29
CA SER A 729 21.29 -42.01 -16.36
C SER A 729 21.79 -42.19 -14.95
N GLY A 730 21.07 -41.63 -14.00
CA GLY A 730 21.46 -41.68 -12.60
C GLY A 730 20.42 -41.06 -11.68
N THR A 731 20.83 -40.76 -10.47
CA THR A 731 20.05 -40.01 -9.48
C THR A 731 20.52 -38.57 -9.42
N TRP A 732 19.64 -37.67 -9.03
CA TRP A 732 20.01 -36.30 -8.73
C TRP A 732 19.63 -35.91 -7.30
N SER A 733 20.42 -35.01 -6.71
CA SER A 733 20.13 -34.34 -5.43
C SER A 733 20.51 -32.86 -5.53
N ILE A 734 19.97 -32.03 -4.66
CA ILE A 734 20.47 -30.67 -4.44
C ILE A 734 21.07 -30.61 -3.05
N GLU A 735 22.36 -30.32 -2.97
CA GLU A 735 23.07 -30.15 -1.70
C GLU A 735 23.76 -28.79 -1.71
N GLU A 736 23.48 -27.97 -0.69
CA GLU A 736 24.09 -26.62 -0.55
C GLU A 736 23.88 -25.71 -1.78
N GLY A 737 22.75 -25.87 -2.50
CA GLY A 737 22.44 -25.11 -3.71
C GLY A 737 23.10 -25.63 -4.99
N ARG A 738 23.76 -26.80 -4.94
CA ARG A 738 24.38 -27.46 -6.09
C ARG A 738 23.55 -28.66 -6.53
N LEU A 739 23.26 -28.74 -7.83
CA LEU A 739 22.64 -29.91 -8.45
C LEU A 739 23.71 -30.98 -8.65
N ASN A 740 23.64 -32.03 -7.83
CA ASN A 740 24.49 -33.21 -7.95
C ASN A 740 23.80 -34.25 -8.83
N LEU A 741 24.46 -34.72 -9.88
CA LEU A 741 24.00 -35.81 -10.75
C LEU A 741 24.97 -37.00 -10.58
N THR A 742 24.49 -38.07 -9.97
CA THR A 742 25.27 -39.30 -9.72
C THR A 742 24.81 -40.40 -10.66
N GLY A 743 25.64 -40.81 -11.61
CA GLY A 743 25.23 -41.71 -12.69
C GLY A 743 26.22 -42.83 -13.01
N ASP A 744 25.73 -43.81 -13.79
CA ASP A 744 26.46 -45.05 -14.08
C ASP A 744 27.75 -44.84 -14.90
N SER A 745 27.84 -43.72 -15.62
CA SER A 745 28.93 -43.44 -16.57
C SER A 745 29.85 -42.31 -16.13
N PHE A 746 29.37 -41.40 -15.28
CA PHE A 746 30.12 -40.30 -14.69
C PHE A 746 29.28 -39.59 -13.63
N ASP A 747 29.97 -38.96 -12.68
CA ASP A 747 29.37 -38.02 -11.72
C ASP A 747 29.52 -36.60 -12.27
N MET A 748 28.44 -35.82 -12.23
CA MET A 748 28.46 -34.39 -12.52
C MET A 748 28.05 -33.63 -11.27
N THR A 749 28.74 -32.54 -10.99
CA THR A 749 28.23 -31.52 -10.07
C THR A 749 28.02 -30.27 -10.89
N ALA A 750 26.79 -29.76 -10.87
CA ALA A 750 26.43 -28.49 -11.46
C ALA A 750 26.17 -27.48 -10.34
N GLU A 751 26.90 -26.37 -10.36
CA GLU A 751 26.65 -25.26 -9.45
C GLU A 751 25.64 -24.33 -10.12
N MET A 752 24.49 -24.11 -9.47
CA MET A 752 23.59 -23.03 -9.86
C MET A 752 24.25 -21.74 -9.39
N ASP A 753 24.93 -21.04 -10.29
CA ASP A 753 25.47 -19.75 -9.95
C ASP A 753 24.31 -18.76 -9.82
N LYS A 754 24.18 -18.13 -8.66
CA LYS A 754 23.26 -16.99 -8.45
C LYS A 754 23.84 -15.68 -9.00
N GLY A 755 25.05 -15.74 -9.56
CA GLY A 755 25.98 -14.61 -9.69
C GLY A 755 25.77 -13.63 -10.83
N ASN A 756 24.86 -13.86 -11.78
CA ASN A 756 24.47 -12.83 -12.74
C ASN A 756 22.95 -12.82 -12.81
N GLY A 757 22.35 -11.64 -12.68
CA GLY A 757 20.90 -11.46 -12.57
C GLY A 757 20.12 -12.31 -13.58
N LEU A 758 18.96 -12.80 -13.15
CA LEU A 758 17.96 -13.45 -14.00
C LEU A 758 17.36 -12.46 -15.02
N GLU A 759 18.19 -11.84 -15.85
CA GLU A 759 17.78 -11.07 -17.02
C GLU A 759 17.73 -12.01 -18.22
N GLY A 760 16.67 -12.80 -18.27
CA GLY A 760 16.39 -13.75 -19.37
C GLY A 760 15.94 -15.11 -18.85
N GLU A 761 15.16 -15.83 -19.65
CA GLU A 761 14.64 -17.17 -19.35
C GLU A 761 15.72 -18.27 -19.19
N SER A 762 16.99 -17.90 -19.04
CA SER A 762 18.15 -18.79 -18.99
C SER A 762 18.65 -18.99 -17.57
N LEU A 763 18.79 -20.25 -17.17
CA LEU A 763 19.45 -20.67 -15.94
C LEU A 763 20.91 -21.01 -16.27
N ASP A 764 21.86 -20.24 -15.76
CA ASP A 764 23.29 -20.56 -15.90
C ASP A 764 23.70 -21.62 -14.86
N LEU A 765 24.23 -22.74 -15.37
CA LEU A 765 24.67 -23.89 -14.57
C LEU A 765 26.13 -24.21 -14.91
N ASP A 766 27.03 -24.01 -13.96
CA ASP A 766 28.44 -24.37 -14.14
C ASP A 766 28.62 -25.87 -13.90
N ILE A 767 28.77 -26.64 -14.97
CA ILE A 767 28.98 -28.09 -14.89
C ILE A 767 30.47 -28.41 -14.80
N TRP A 768 30.83 -29.16 -13.75
CA TRP A 768 32.13 -29.81 -13.64
C TRP A 768 31.97 -31.31 -13.87
N TRP A 769 32.72 -31.86 -14.83
CA TRP A 769 32.93 -33.29 -14.95
C TRP A 769 34.33 -33.69 -14.49
N SER A 770 34.46 -34.88 -13.93
CA SER A 770 35.74 -35.57 -13.83
C SER A 770 35.64 -36.95 -14.49
N GLN A 771 36.20 -37.10 -15.69
CA GLN A 771 36.59 -38.43 -16.17
C GLN A 771 37.93 -38.78 -15.54
N SER A 772 38.12 -40.05 -15.17
CA SER A 772 39.30 -40.53 -14.45
C SER A 772 40.64 -40.28 -15.16
N ASP A 773 40.64 -39.87 -16.43
CA ASP A 773 41.86 -39.50 -17.18
C ASP A 773 41.57 -38.40 -18.23
N ASN A 774 42.12 -37.19 -18.01
CA ASN A 774 42.21 -35.98 -18.89
C ASN A 774 41.08 -34.93 -18.93
N GLN A 775 41.54 -33.67 -18.74
CA GLN A 775 41.00 -32.33 -19.10
C GLN A 775 39.50 -32.06 -18.89
N GLY A 776 39.18 -31.19 -17.92
CA GLY A 776 37.84 -30.62 -17.76
C GLY A 776 37.50 -29.67 -18.91
N CYS A 777 36.34 -29.87 -19.52
CA CYS A 777 35.69 -28.91 -20.40
C CYS A 777 34.83 -27.97 -19.54
N PHE A 778 34.73 -26.69 -19.93
CA PHE A 778 33.74 -25.74 -19.40
C PHE A 778 32.63 -25.57 -20.45
N GLY A 779 31.37 -25.51 -20.01
CA GLY A 779 30.20 -25.35 -20.87
C GLY A 779 29.29 -24.25 -20.35
N TYR A 780 28.58 -23.61 -21.27
CA TYR A 780 27.52 -22.63 -21.00
C TYR A 780 26.21 -23.19 -21.56
N TRP A 781 25.09 -22.68 -21.07
CA TRP A 781 23.75 -23.14 -21.43
C TRP A 781 23.05 -22.12 -22.32
N ASN A 782 21.73 -22.24 -22.44
CA ASN A 782 20.74 -21.17 -22.43
C ASN A 782 19.45 -21.78 -21.88
#